data_AF-A0A7C5G4M8-F1
#
_entry.id   AF-A0A7C5G4M8-F1
#
_cell.length_a   1.000
_cell.length_b   1.000
_cell.length_c   1.000
_cell.angle_alpha   90.00
_cell.angle_beta   90.00
_cell.angle_gamma   90.00
#
_symmetry.space_group_name_H-M   'P 1'
#
loop_
_entity.id
_entity.type
_entity.pdbx_description
1 polymer ?
#
loop_
_entity_poly.entity_id
_entity_poly.type
_entity_poly.pdbx_seq_one_letter_code
_entity_poly.pdbx_strand_id
1 'polypeptide(L)'
;MTYEQILERLPDRKSTSNGWQAKCPAHDDRKASLCIHQEQDGKVLMKCQAGCETKDILAVLGLTWSDLFPEKSQSAPSQPGQRKKRGRSFAADRRVVATYDYVNEDGELLYQVQRTDAKEFIQRRRVIRDNVAKWDYNIKGVTRVLYRLPQIRSAIAEGRPIYLVEGEKDVHTLESWGLAATTNSGGAMSKWLDSFSRTLAGADVIILPDNDTPGKKHAEDVGRSLQATAGRVRVVCLPDLKEHGDVTDWAAAGGTLEKLIALQEAVPDFRPGSVHQEYVTPDDIVRIDIKNQPLRLTGQAAINALRAKNIPPYLFLQHGSVVRFRETETGIPLIEQVGDAIMTARLADICDFTSDTNDGVRYHNPPREVVRYALSSDSLPFPKLVGVTESPLLRPDGTILQKPGYDPETGYLYKPAEGFEMPEVPLNPTKEQIEDAIDLVKEVFCDFPFVDEASRANTIALMLTPLLKTIIPKIPLALIDATKWGTGKSLLAEVCATISAGAYSLTTAPLDAEEWRKKITSLLADGKPYIILDNIKRVLESESLAALLTSTTWTDRVLGNSQTTSITNNAVWVVTGNNLQTNGEIARRSYLVQIDAQISAPHERDVSKFRHPDLMQWVTCNRGPILAALFTLIRAWISARRPLFDTPKMGSFETWAKTIGSILAFVEIAEFLGNKDVLMSDADAESVQWEAFLARWVELYEHYPKTVVQIKDALTSSDGFEGVLPETISYAVKGDSVNTSKVGKALKAKEGTRFGRSCYRLRRVGEYKRAVLWRVDCDDQGSNSGDLGDHGEVGPVPPTREIEPQQDSTHACNGVVQGHQGHQVASPDGSRDWVEV
;
A
#
# COMPACT_ATOMS: atom_id res chain seq x y z
N MET A 1 38.79 26.17 1.18
CA MET A 1 38.14 27.28 0.44
C MET A 1 36.75 27.52 1.01
N THR A 2 36.29 28.77 1.18
CA THR A 2 34.94 29.04 1.71
C THR A 2 33.88 28.98 0.62
N TYR A 3 32.61 28.79 1.01
CA TYR A 3 31.48 28.72 0.08
C TYR A 3 31.34 29.99 -0.75
N GLU A 4 31.56 31.16 -0.14
CA GLU A 4 31.50 32.47 -0.78
C GLU A 4 32.59 32.62 -1.85
N GLN A 5 33.81 32.13 -1.59
CA GLN A 5 34.92 32.16 -2.54
C GLN A 5 34.66 31.29 -3.76
N ILE A 6 33.93 30.19 -3.61
CA ILE A 6 33.53 29.31 -4.72
C ILE A 6 32.49 30.01 -5.60
N LEU A 7 31.56 30.73 -4.97
CA LEU A 7 30.53 31.50 -5.69
C LEU A 7 31.11 32.70 -6.45
N GLU A 8 32.18 33.32 -5.96
CA GLU A 8 32.87 34.43 -6.67
C GLU A 8 33.48 34.00 -8.00
N ARG A 9 33.82 32.72 -8.18
CA ARG A 9 34.33 32.18 -9.45
C ARG A 9 33.24 31.98 -10.51
N LEU A 10 31.99 32.28 -10.18
CA LEU A 10 30.84 32.18 -11.07
C LEU A 10 30.23 33.59 -11.28
N PRO A 11 30.63 34.30 -12.35
CA PRO A 11 30.29 35.72 -12.54
C PRO A 11 28.80 35.99 -12.87
N ASP A 12 28.02 34.99 -13.28
CA ASP A 12 26.59 35.13 -13.67
C ASP A 12 25.63 34.30 -12.78
N ARG A 13 25.87 34.27 -11.46
CA ARG A 13 25.05 33.50 -10.51
C ARG A 13 23.79 34.25 -10.06
N LYS A 14 22.68 33.52 -9.87
CA LYS A 14 21.41 34.00 -9.30
C LYS A 14 21.09 33.22 -8.03
N SER A 15 20.64 33.94 -7.00
CA SER A 15 20.16 33.32 -5.76
C SER A 15 18.80 32.66 -5.98
N THR A 16 18.58 31.54 -5.30
CA THR A 16 17.33 30.74 -5.31
C THR A 16 16.96 30.38 -3.88
N SER A 17 15.75 29.88 -3.64
CA SER A 17 15.28 29.50 -2.29
C SER A 17 16.18 28.46 -1.60
N ASN A 18 16.92 27.65 -2.37
CA ASN A 18 17.75 26.55 -1.86
C ASN A 18 19.23 26.66 -2.28
N GLY A 19 19.77 27.84 -2.59
CA GLY A 19 21.19 28.01 -2.97
C GLY A 19 21.37 28.93 -4.16
N TRP A 20 22.27 28.60 -5.08
CA TRP A 20 22.61 29.43 -6.24
C TRP A 20 22.50 28.66 -7.57
N GLN A 21 22.09 29.36 -8.62
CA GLN A 21 22.17 28.87 -10.00
C GLN A 21 23.13 29.71 -10.81
N ALA A 22 23.99 29.08 -11.60
CA ALA A 22 24.92 29.74 -12.50
C ALA A 22 24.97 29.04 -13.86
N LYS A 23 25.58 29.71 -14.82
CA LYS A 23 26.01 29.08 -16.06
C LYS A 23 27.09 28.04 -15.79
N CYS A 24 26.97 26.86 -16.40
CA CYS A 24 27.91 25.77 -16.19
C CYS A 24 29.21 26.06 -16.97
N PRO A 25 30.37 26.17 -16.31
CA PRO A 25 31.63 26.50 -16.99
C PRO A 25 32.18 25.35 -17.86
N ALA A 26 31.69 24.12 -17.66
CA ALA A 26 32.12 22.94 -18.43
C ALA A 26 31.42 22.78 -19.81
N HIS A 27 30.43 23.62 -20.15
CA HIS A 27 29.84 23.66 -21.49
C HIS A 27 29.28 25.05 -21.81
N ASP A 28 28.98 25.32 -23.08
CA ASP A 28 28.34 26.59 -23.47
C ASP A 28 26.82 26.52 -23.23
N ASP A 29 26.33 27.18 -22.17
CA ASP A 29 24.92 27.14 -21.78
C ASP A 29 24.19 28.49 -22.00
N ARG A 30 23.02 28.38 -22.65
CA ARG A 30 22.14 29.54 -22.90
C ARG A 30 21.34 29.96 -21.67
N LYS A 31 21.16 29.07 -20.70
CA LYS A 31 20.45 29.28 -19.42
C LYS A 31 21.27 28.66 -18.29
N ALA A 32 21.23 29.27 -17.10
CA ALA A 32 21.96 28.81 -15.92
C ALA A 32 21.60 27.36 -15.56
N SER A 33 22.48 26.42 -15.90
CA SER A 33 22.26 24.97 -15.76
C SER A 33 22.96 24.34 -14.55
N LEU A 34 23.83 25.07 -13.86
CA LEU A 34 24.58 24.62 -12.69
C LEU A 34 23.90 25.05 -11.40
N CYS A 35 23.54 24.09 -10.56
CA CYS A 35 23.06 24.33 -9.20
C CYS A 35 24.20 24.17 -8.19
N ILE A 36 24.33 25.13 -7.28
CA ILE A 36 25.29 25.13 -6.18
C ILE A 36 24.54 25.26 -4.84
N HIS A 37 24.81 24.35 -3.90
CA HIS A 37 24.19 24.33 -2.57
C HIS A 37 25.25 24.05 -1.49
N GLN A 38 25.10 24.62 -0.28
CA GLN A 38 25.93 24.28 0.87
C GLN A 38 25.09 23.54 1.90
N GLU A 39 25.54 22.35 2.31
CA GLU A 39 24.91 21.54 3.35
C GLU A 39 25.25 22.09 4.75
N GLN A 40 24.50 21.65 5.77
CA GLN A 40 24.67 22.14 7.16
C GLN A 40 26.05 21.84 7.77
N ASP A 41 26.76 20.83 7.24
CA ASP A 41 28.12 20.43 7.64
C ASP A 41 29.22 21.24 6.92
N GLY A 42 28.85 22.22 6.10
CA GLY A 42 29.75 23.12 5.38
C GLY A 42 30.19 22.61 4.01
N LYS A 43 29.77 21.40 3.59
CA LYS A 43 30.09 20.82 2.29
C LYS A 43 29.32 21.50 1.16
N VAL A 44 29.99 21.69 0.02
CA VAL A 44 29.43 22.36 -1.17
C VAL A 44 29.10 21.33 -2.25
N LEU A 45 27.84 21.28 -2.68
CA LEU A 45 27.34 20.43 -3.75
C LEU A 45 27.20 21.22 -5.04
N MET A 46 27.73 20.66 -6.14
CA MET A 46 27.63 21.22 -7.50
C MET A 46 27.05 20.17 -8.46
N LYS A 47 25.92 20.50 -9.09
CA LYS A 47 25.25 19.62 -10.07
C LYS A 47 24.83 20.38 -11.32
N CYS A 48 25.30 19.92 -12.47
CA CYS A 48 24.85 20.42 -13.77
C CYS A 48 23.63 19.62 -14.25
N GLN A 49 22.53 20.31 -14.56
CA GLN A 49 21.30 19.68 -15.05
C GLN A 49 21.39 19.25 -16.53
N ALA A 50 22.39 19.74 -17.26
CA ALA A 50 22.68 19.34 -18.64
C ALA A 50 23.62 18.11 -18.74
N GLY A 51 24.09 17.56 -17.61
CA GLY A 51 24.79 16.28 -17.57
C GLY A 51 26.32 16.32 -17.53
N CYS A 52 26.95 17.48 -17.33
CA CYS A 52 28.41 17.53 -17.09
C CYS A 52 28.78 16.85 -15.76
N GLU A 53 29.89 16.12 -15.76
CA GLU A 53 30.42 15.54 -14.52
C GLU A 53 31.03 16.64 -13.63
N THR A 54 30.82 16.55 -12.32
CA THR A 54 31.33 17.54 -11.35
C THR A 54 32.86 17.72 -11.45
N LYS A 55 33.60 16.67 -11.78
CA LYS A 55 35.07 16.74 -11.98
C LYS A 55 35.47 17.73 -13.09
N ASP A 56 34.69 17.82 -14.16
CA ASP A 56 34.97 18.67 -15.32
C ASP A 56 34.63 20.12 -14.99
N ILE A 57 33.56 20.34 -14.22
CA ILE A 57 33.16 21.65 -13.68
C ILE A 57 34.24 22.20 -12.75
N LEU A 58 34.76 21.37 -11.84
CA LEU A 58 35.85 21.72 -10.92
C LEU A 58 37.12 22.07 -11.68
N ALA A 59 37.47 21.30 -12.72
CA ALA A 59 38.65 21.54 -13.54
C ALA A 59 38.62 22.92 -14.22
N VAL A 60 37.47 23.34 -14.78
CA VAL A 60 37.34 24.67 -15.42
C VAL A 60 37.36 25.79 -14.38
N LEU A 61 36.79 25.58 -13.21
CA LEU A 61 36.79 26.57 -12.11
C LEU A 61 38.14 26.67 -11.38
N GLY A 62 39.13 25.84 -11.74
CA GLY A 62 40.41 25.75 -11.03
C GLY A 62 40.23 25.29 -9.57
N LEU A 63 39.25 24.43 -9.34
CA LEU A 63 38.91 23.85 -8.04
C LEU A 63 39.28 22.36 -8.01
N THR A 64 39.46 21.85 -6.81
CA THR A 64 39.68 20.45 -6.51
C THR A 64 38.55 19.91 -5.65
N TRP A 65 38.41 18.59 -5.56
CA TRP A 65 37.41 17.98 -4.68
C TRP A 65 37.53 18.45 -3.24
N SER A 66 38.75 18.68 -2.73
CA SER A 66 39.00 19.19 -1.38
C SER A 66 38.45 20.60 -1.13
N ASP A 67 38.30 21.42 -2.17
CA ASP A 67 37.77 22.78 -2.03
C ASP A 67 36.27 22.78 -1.73
N LEU A 68 35.55 21.68 -2.01
CA LEU A 68 34.14 21.51 -1.71
C LEU A 68 33.88 21.12 -0.24
N PHE A 69 34.92 20.92 0.58
CA PHE A 69 34.80 20.52 1.96
C PHE A 69 35.47 21.55 2.89
N PRO A 70 34.94 21.78 4.11
CA PRO A 70 35.54 22.69 5.07
C PRO A 70 36.93 22.22 5.53
N GLU A 71 37.87 23.15 5.69
CA GLU A 71 39.23 22.85 6.16
C GLU A 71 39.21 22.38 7.62
N LYS A 72 39.80 21.20 7.89
CA LYS A 72 40.03 20.72 9.26
C LYS A 72 40.98 21.69 9.96
N SER A 73 40.55 22.25 11.09
CA SER A 73 41.33 23.16 11.92
C SER A 73 42.67 22.53 12.33
N GLN A 74 43.77 23.15 11.90
CA GLN A 74 45.12 22.83 12.37
C GLN A 74 45.39 23.54 13.70
N SER A 75 45.76 22.80 14.72
CA SER A 75 46.60 23.31 15.81
C SER A 75 48.04 23.47 15.28
N ALA A 76 48.63 24.63 15.56
CA ALA A 76 49.87 25.16 15.00
C ALA A 76 51.12 24.83 15.88
N PRO A 77 52.34 25.37 15.63
CA PRO A 77 53.27 25.02 14.54
C PRO A 77 54.75 24.87 15.00
N SER A 78 55.65 24.32 14.18
CA SER A 78 57.08 24.77 14.11
C SER A 78 57.81 24.34 12.83
N GLN A 79 57.91 25.33 11.94
CA GLN A 79 58.97 25.77 11.00
C GLN A 79 60.42 25.17 11.06
N PRO A 80 61.32 25.42 10.07
CA PRO A 80 61.25 25.03 8.64
C PRO A 80 62.64 24.70 8.03
N GLY A 81 62.82 23.59 7.31
CA GLY A 81 64.07 23.40 6.57
C GLY A 81 64.21 22.13 5.74
N GLN A 82 64.28 22.33 4.42
CA GLN A 82 64.85 21.45 3.39
C GLN A 82 63.99 20.33 2.79
N ARG A 83 63.54 20.64 1.57
CA ARG A 83 63.12 19.72 0.49
C ARG A 83 63.86 18.38 0.48
N LYS A 84 63.15 17.24 0.55
CA LYS A 84 63.56 15.99 -0.13
C LYS A 84 62.37 15.21 -0.70
N LYS A 85 62.40 15.11 -2.03
CA LYS A 85 62.01 14.01 -2.94
C LYS A 85 60.96 12.99 -2.46
N ARG A 86 59.94 12.83 -3.33
CA ARG A 86 59.17 11.60 -3.60
C ARG A 86 59.91 10.33 -3.14
N GLY A 87 59.42 9.75 -2.06
CA GLY A 87 59.80 8.43 -1.55
C GLY A 87 58.69 7.95 -0.63
N ARG A 88 58.22 6.71 -0.87
CA ARG A 88 57.24 6.01 -0.02
C ARG A 88 57.61 6.12 1.46
N SER A 89 56.61 6.39 2.30
CA SER A 89 56.57 5.86 3.67
C SER A 89 55.14 5.39 3.97
N PHE A 90 54.81 4.21 3.47
CA PHE A 90 53.90 3.30 4.18
C PHE A 90 54.64 2.90 5.46
N ALA A 91 54.44 3.64 6.55
CA ALA A 91 54.84 3.26 7.90
C ALA A 91 54.28 4.28 8.91
N ALA A 92 52.96 4.24 9.11
CA ALA A 92 52.49 4.15 10.48
C ALA A 92 52.36 2.65 10.73
N ASP A 93 52.98 2.18 11.80
CA ASP A 93 53.30 0.78 12.13
C ASP A 93 52.04 -0.11 12.18
N ARG A 94 51.54 -0.53 11.01
CA ARG A 94 50.49 -1.55 10.89
C ARG A 94 51.18 -2.89 10.85
N ARG A 95 51.08 -3.64 11.94
CA ARG A 95 51.70 -4.95 12.05
C ARG A 95 51.00 -5.91 11.09
N VAL A 96 51.77 -6.54 10.20
CA VAL A 96 51.25 -7.67 9.42
C VAL A 96 50.98 -8.83 10.38
N VAL A 97 49.73 -9.26 10.44
CA VAL A 97 49.27 -10.36 11.32
C VAL A 97 49.15 -11.69 10.58
N ALA A 98 49.00 -11.66 9.24
CA ALA A 98 49.02 -12.85 8.40
C ALA A 98 49.52 -12.52 6.99
N THR A 99 50.11 -13.51 6.30
CA THR A 99 50.49 -13.42 4.88
C THR A 99 50.03 -14.70 4.18
N TYR A 100 49.29 -14.53 3.09
CA TYR A 100 48.71 -15.61 2.31
C TYR A 100 49.37 -15.68 0.93
N ASP A 101 49.91 -16.85 0.61
CA ASP A 101 50.67 -17.08 -0.61
C ASP A 101 49.76 -17.63 -1.71
N TYR A 102 49.68 -16.91 -2.83
CA TYR A 102 48.99 -17.35 -4.03
C TYR A 102 50.04 -17.91 -5.00
N VAL A 103 50.00 -19.23 -5.19
CA VAL A 103 50.97 -20.00 -5.98
C VAL A 103 50.33 -20.55 -7.25
N ASN A 104 51.12 -20.81 -8.27
CA ASN A 104 50.67 -21.52 -9.47
C ASN A 104 50.49 -23.03 -9.19
N GLU A 105 50.17 -23.78 -10.24
CA GLU A 105 49.96 -25.23 -10.19
C GLU A 105 51.17 -26.02 -9.70
N ASP A 106 52.39 -25.51 -9.96
CA ASP A 106 53.66 -26.12 -9.57
C ASP A 106 54.14 -25.69 -8.17
N GLY A 107 53.35 -24.84 -7.48
CA GLY A 107 53.69 -24.31 -6.16
C GLY A 107 54.60 -23.07 -6.18
N GLU A 108 54.86 -22.49 -7.34
CA GLU A 108 55.65 -21.27 -7.46
C GLU A 108 54.83 -20.03 -7.07
N LEU A 109 55.43 -19.15 -6.27
CA LEU A 109 54.78 -17.94 -5.77
C LEU A 109 54.48 -16.91 -6.86
N LEU A 110 53.20 -16.60 -7.08
CA LEU A 110 52.73 -15.56 -8.00
C LEU A 110 52.61 -14.21 -7.28
N TYR A 111 51.88 -14.18 -6.17
CA TYR A 111 51.67 -12.98 -5.36
C TYR A 111 51.28 -13.34 -3.92
N GLN A 112 51.25 -12.34 -3.06
CA GLN A 112 50.85 -12.46 -1.66
C GLN A 112 49.77 -11.45 -1.30
N VAL A 113 48.90 -11.85 -0.38
CA VAL A 113 47.95 -10.97 0.31
C VAL A 113 48.36 -10.90 1.77
N GLN A 114 48.66 -9.70 2.27
CA GLN A 114 49.03 -9.50 3.67
C GLN A 114 47.86 -8.86 4.42
N ARG A 115 47.49 -9.47 5.55
CA ARG A 115 46.50 -8.91 6.46
C ARG A 115 47.19 -8.13 7.57
N THR A 116 46.73 -6.91 7.83
CA THR A 116 47.19 -6.10 8.97
C THR A 116 46.30 -6.28 10.20
N ASP A 117 46.81 -5.88 11.35
CA ASP A 117 46.05 -5.73 12.60
C ASP A 117 44.81 -4.83 12.45
N ALA A 118 44.87 -3.83 11.56
CA ALA A 118 43.76 -2.97 11.18
C ALA A 118 42.73 -3.63 10.23
N LYS A 119 42.80 -4.95 10.00
CA LYS A 119 41.96 -5.72 9.06
C LYS A 119 42.02 -5.21 7.61
N GLU A 120 43.15 -4.62 7.20
CA GLU A 120 43.37 -4.25 5.80
C GLU A 120 44.13 -5.33 5.05
N PHE A 121 43.90 -5.42 3.74
CA PHE A 121 44.49 -6.43 2.87
C PHE A 121 45.41 -5.76 1.83
N ILE A 122 46.71 -6.03 1.96
CA ILE A 122 47.77 -5.45 1.11
C ILE A 122 48.27 -6.51 0.14
N GLN A 123 48.08 -6.29 -1.15
CA GLN A 123 48.53 -7.21 -2.19
C GLN A 123 49.92 -6.84 -2.72
N ARG A 124 50.82 -7.82 -2.84
CA ARG A 124 52.18 -7.63 -3.35
C ARG A 124 52.66 -8.79 -4.21
N ARG A 125 53.59 -8.52 -5.13
CA ARG A 125 54.26 -9.53 -5.95
C ARG A 125 55.77 -9.41 -5.88
N ARG A 126 56.47 -10.49 -6.17
CA ARG A 126 57.94 -10.48 -6.31
C ARG A 126 58.30 -10.01 -7.72
N VAL A 127 59.20 -9.04 -7.82
CA VAL A 127 59.79 -8.58 -9.09
C VAL A 127 61.30 -8.67 -8.98
N ILE A 128 61.95 -9.10 -10.06
CA ILE A 128 63.41 -9.03 -10.16
C ILE A 128 63.75 -7.66 -10.75
N ARG A 129 64.49 -6.86 -9.98
CA ARG A 129 65.06 -5.59 -10.47
C ARG A 129 66.53 -5.58 -10.07
N ASP A 130 67.40 -5.37 -11.06
CA ASP A 130 68.86 -5.36 -10.87
C ASP A 130 69.42 -6.69 -10.32
N ASN A 131 68.90 -7.84 -10.80
CA ASN A 131 69.23 -9.18 -10.29
C ASN A 131 68.93 -9.42 -8.80
N VAL A 132 68.12 -8.56 -8.17
CA VAL A 132 67.66 -8.73 -6.78
C VAL A 132 66.14 -8.86 -6.74
N ALA A 133 65.64 -9.84 -6.00
CA ALA A 133 64.22 -10.00 -5.74
C ALA A 133 63.72 -8.87 -4.80
N LYS A 134 62.77 -8.07 -5.29
CA LYS A 134 62.12 -6.97 -4.55
C LYS A 134 60.60 -7.17 -4.54
N TRP A 135 59.92 -6.56 -3.56
CA TRP A 135 58.45 -6.57 -3.48
C TRP A 135 57.85 -5.33 -4.13
N ASP A 136 56.90 -5.55 -5.05
CA ASP A 136 56.02 -4.51 -5.58
C ASP A 136 54.63 -4.67 -4.97
N TYR A 137 54.12 -3.60 -4.33
CA TYR A 137 52.81 -3.56 -3.67
C TYR A 137 51.67 -3.31 -4.67
N ASN A 138 51.53 -4.20 -5.64
CA ASN A 138 50.39 -4.36 -6.53
C ASN A 138 50.52 -5.69 -7.32
N ILE A 139 49.41 -6.19 -7.86
CA ILE A 139 49.38 -7.45 -8.64
C ILE A 139 49.13 -7.22 -10.13
N LYS A 140 49.38 -6.01 -10.65
CA LYS A 140 49.17 -5.70 -12.08
C LYS A 140 50.03 -6.59 -12.98
N GLY A 141 49.40 -7.30 -13.90
CA GLY A 141 50.08 -8.19 -14.86
C GLY A 141 50.45 -9.56 -14.28
N VAL A 142 49.94 -9.91 -13.09
CA VAL A 142 50.07 -11.26 -12.53
C VAL A 142 48.78 -12.03 -12.77
N THR A 143 48.91 -13.30 -13.17
CA THR A 143 47.78 -14.22 -13.27
C THR A 143 47.14 -14.40 -11.90
N ARG A 144 45.85 -14.07 -11.79
CA ARG A 144 45.09 -14.27 -10.55
C ARG A 144 44.66 -15.73 -10.46
N VAL A 145 44.84 -16.32 -9.28
CA VAL A 145 44.48 -17.72 -8.99
C VAL A 145 43.65 -17.80 -7.72
N LEU A 146 42.98 -18.92 -7.51
CA LEU A 146 42.32 -19.24 -6.24
C LEU A 146 43.38 -19.53 -5.17
N TYR A 147 43.08 -19.19 -3.92
CA TYR A 147 43.96 -19.48 -2.80
C TYR A 147 44.12 -21.01 -2.64
N ARG A 148 45.33 -21.47 -2.29
CA ARG A 148 45.64 -22.91 -2.17
C ARG A 148 45.38 -23.73 -3.44
N LEU A 149 45.63 -23.15 -4.62
CA LEU A 149 45.37 -23.78 -5.92
C LEU A 149 45.86 -25.25 -6.03
N PRO A 150 47.11 -25.62 -5.69
CA PRO A 150 47.56 -27.01 -5.76
C PRO A 150 46.72 -27.97 -4.90
N GLN A 151 46.38 -27.55 -3.68
CA GLN A 151 45.60 -28.35 -2.75
C GLN A 151 44.16 -28.54 -3.23
N ILE A 152 43.56 -27.49 -3.83
CA ILE A 152 42.23 -27.59 -4.42
C ILE A 152 42.22 -28.55 -5.61
N ARG A 153 43.24 -28.51 -6.46
CA ARG A 153 43.34 -29.48 -7.57
C ARG A 153 43.48 -30.92 -7.07
N SER A 154 44.27 -31.16 -6.03
CA SER A 154 44.36 -32.49 -5.40
C SER A 154 43.01 -32.94 -4.85
N ALA A 155 42.32 -32.06 -4.11
CA ALA A 155 41.01 -32.36 -3.54
C ALA A 155 39.96 -32.68 -4.61
N ILE A 156 39.95 -31.95 -5.73
CA ILE A 156 39.06 -32.23 -6.88
C ILE A 156 39.39 -33.60 -7.49
N ALA A 157 40.67 -33.93 -7.67
CA ALA A 157 41.08 -35.24 -8.21
C ALA A 157 40.71 -36.40 -7.27
N GLU A 158 40.68 -36.15 -5.96
CA GLU A 158 40.22 -37.08 -4.92
C GLU A 158 38.69 -37.14 -4.79
N GLY A 159 37.95 -36.30 -5.52
CA GLY A 159 36.48 -36.23 -5.45
C GLY A 159 35.94 -35.60 -4.15
N ARG A 160 36.75 -34.81 -3.45
CA ARG A 160 36.36 -34.15 -2.19
C ARG A 160 35.62 -32.83 -2.46
N PRO A 161 34.63 -32.47 -1.62
CA PRO A 161 33.93 -31.20 -1.76
C PRO A 161 34.87 -30.02 -1.49
N ILE A 162 34.67 -28.94 -2.24
CA ILE A 162 35.46 -27.71 -2.18
C ILE A 162 34.61 -26.60 -1.56
N TYR A 163 35.02 -26.12 -0.39
CA TYR A 163 34.35 -25.01 0.29
C TYR A 163 34.91 -23.67 -0.19
N LEU A 164 34.01 -22.79 -0.63
CA LEU A 164 34.35 -21.45 -1.08
C LEU A 164 33.83 -20.42 -0.08
N VAL A 165 34.75 -19.62 0.47
CA VAL A 165 34.48 -18.59 1.48
C VAL A 165 35.03 -17.24 1.02
N GLU A 166 34.64 -16.15 1.67
CA GLU A 166 35.03 -14.79 1.23
C GLU A 166 36.46 -14.38 1.60
N GLY A 167 37.04 -14.96 2.66
CA GLY A 167 38.33 -14.56 3.19
C GLY A 167 39.31 -15.71 3.45
N GLU A 168 40.62 -15.43 3.37
CA GLU A 168 41.65 -16.45 3.60
C GLU A 168 41.70 -16.95 5.05
N LYS A 169 41.20 -16.15 6.01
CA LYS A 169 41.08 -16.57 7.41
C LYS A 169 40.08 -17.72 7.55
N ASP A 170 38.93 -17.60 6.90
CA ASP A 170 37.85 -18.59 6.91
C ASP A 170 38.27 -19.90 6.25
N VAL A 171 39.11 -19.80 5.21
CA VAL A 171 39.74 -20.97 4.60
C VAL A 171 40.53 -21.77 5.64
N HIS A 172 41.31 -21.11 6.49
CA HIS A 172 42.10 -21.79 7.51
C HIS A 172 41.24 -22.36 8.65
N THR A 173 40.11 -21.73 8.98
CA THR A 173 39.13 -22.29 9.92
C THR A 173 38.59 -23.63 9.40
N LEU A 174 38.16 -23.69 8.14
CA LEU A 174 37.68 -24.93 7.53
C LEU A 174 38.79 -25.97 7.33
N GLU A 175 40.00 -25.54 6.98
CA GLU A 175 41.17 -26.41 6.90
C GLU A 175 41.47 -27.10 8.24
N SER A 176 41.29 -26.40 9.37
CA SER A 176 41.49 -26.98 10.70
C SER A 176 40.52 -28.13 11.01
N TRP A 177 39.38 -28.18 10.31
CA TRP A 177 38.42 -29.29 10.32
C TRP A 177 38.69 -30.35 9.25
N GLY A 178 39.79 -30.24 8.51
CA GLY A 178 40.18 -31.17 7.46
C GLY A 178 39.42 -30.98 6.13
N LEU A 179 38.71 -29.85 5.96
CA LEU A 179 37.96 -29.55 4.74
C LEU A 179 38.85 -28.87 3.68
N ALA A 180 38.60 -29.16 2.40
CA ALA A 180 39.28 -28.49 1.30
C ALA A 180 38.59 -27.14 1.03
N ALA A 181 39.23 -26.04 1.41
CA ALA A 181 38.64 -24.69 1.30
C ALA A 181 39.52 -23.72 0.51
N THR A 182 38.87 -22.75 -0.15
CA THR A 182 39.54 -21.74 -0.99
C THR A 182 38.77 -20.42 -1.00
N THR A 183 39.40 -19.38 -1.55
CA THR A 183 38.83 -18.05 -1.79
C THR A 183 39.55 -17.36 -2.94
N ASN A 184 38.96 -16.31 -3.52
CA ASN A 184 39.63 -15.41 -4.46
C ASN A 184 40.20 -14.19 -3.72
N SER A 185 41.36 -13.69 -4.18
CA SER A 185 42.00 -12.53 -3.56
C SER A 185 41.07 -11.30 -3.56
N GLY A 186 40.65 -10.85 -2.37
CA GLY A 186 39.73 -9.73 -2.19
C GLY A 186 38.24 -10.09 -2.08
N GLY A 187 37.89 -11.38 -2.04
CA GLY A 187 36.53 -11.87 -1.75
C GLY A 187 35.43 -11.19 -2.55
N ALA A 188 34.32 -10.87 -1.88
CA ALA A 188 33.17 -10.15 -2.44
C ALA A 188 33.46 -8.74 -2.96
N MET A 189 34.56 -8.11 -2.50
CA MET A 189 34.98 -6.80 -3.01
C MET A 189 35.71 -6.89 -4.36
N SER A 190 35.95 -8.08 -4.88
CA SER A 190 36.64 -8.30 -6.15
C SER A 190 35.78 -9.10 -7.13
N LYS A 191 35.89 -8.76 -8.42
CA LYS A 191 35.16 -9.48 -9.48
C LYS A 191 35.61 -10.94 -9.55
N TRP A 192 34.63 -11.85 -9.59
CA TRP A 192 34.85 -13.26 -9.93
C TRP A 192 35.29 -13.40 -11.40
N LEU A 193 36.30 -14.24 -11.66
CA LEU A 193 36.89 -14.39 -12.99
C LEU A 193 36.60 -15.79 -13.54
N ASP A 194 36.40 -15.89 -14.85
CA ASP A 194 36.18 -17.18 -15.54
C ASP A 194 37.34 -18.18 -15.33
N SER A 195 38.56 -17.68 -15.10
CA SER A 195 39.71 -18.52 -14.74
C SER A 195 39.52 -19.26 -13.41
N PHE A 196 38.80 -18.66 -12.45
CA PHE A 196 38.46 -19.31 -11.19
C PHE A 196 37.43 -20.41 -11.41
N SER A 197 36.38 -20.15 -12.22
CA SER A 197 35.40 -21.18 -12.57
C SER A 197 36.04 -22.38 -13.26
N ARG A 198 36.96 -22.15 -14.21
CA ARG A 198 37.71 -23.23 -14.87
C ARG A 198 38.56 -24.07 -13.92
N THR A 199 39.05 -23.48 -12.84
CA THR A 199 39.82 -24.21 -11.81
C THR A 199 38.94 -25.21 -11.05
N LEU A 200 37.65 -24.89 -10.88
CA LEU A 200 36.67 -25.69 -10.13
C LEU A 200 35.82 -26.58 -11.06
N ALA A 201 36.27 -26.83 -12.29
CA ALA A 201 35.53 -27.63 -13.25
C ALA A 201 35.33 -29.07 -12.76
N GLY A 202 34.08 -29.54 -12.81
CA GLY A 202 33.69 -30.87 -12.34
C GLY A 202 33.66 -31.07 -10.82
N ALA A 203 34.00 -30.05 -10.02
CA ALA A 203 34.04 -30.16 -8.56
C ALA A 203 32.63 -30.12 -7.93
N ASP A 204 32.49 -30.64 -6.71
CA ASP A 204 31.36 -30.35 -5.81
C ASP A 204 31.72 -29.14 -4.95
N VAL A 205 31.08 -28.00 -5.20
CA VAL A 205 31.44 -26.71 -4.59
C VAL A 205 30.37 -26.28 -3.58
N ILE A 206 30.81 -25.92 -2.38
CA ILE A 206 29.95 -25.46 -1.28
C ILE A 206 30.34 -24.02 -0.93
N ILE A 207 29.47 -23.07 -1.24
CA ILE A 207 29.72 -21.65 -1.00
C ILE A 207 29.16 -21.26 0.37
N LEU A 208 29.97 -20.65 1.22
CA LEU A 208 29.56 -20.09 2.51
C LEU A 208 29.67 -18.56 2.45
N PRO A 209 28.56 -17.82 2.28
CA PRO A 209 28.56 -16.36 2.29
C PRO A 209 28.74 -15.80 3.70
N ASP A 210 29.30 -14.60 3.80
CA ASP A 210 29.20 -13.78 5.01
C ASP A 210 27.74 -13.35 5.22
N ASN A 211 27.31 -13.17 6.47
CA ASN A 211 25.94 -12.80 6.80
C ASN A 211 25.68 -11.29 6.60
N ASP A 212 25.86 -10.81 5.38
CA ASP A 212 25.51 -9.47 4.95
C ASP A 212 25.07 -9.41 3.48
N THR A 213 24.61 -8.24 3.04
CA THR A 213 24.08 -8.05 1.67
C THR A 213 25.16 -8.23 0.59
N PRO A 214 26.39 -7.67 0.72
CA PRO A 214 27.48 -7.93 -0.22
C PRO A 214 27.83 -9.42 -0.34
N GLY A 215 27.91 -10.14 0.78
CA GLY A 215 28.32 -11.53 0.81
C GLY A 215 27.31 -12.48 0.18
N LYS A 216 26.02 -12.29 0.48
CA LYS A 216 24.92 -13.01 -0.18
C LYS A 216 24.92 -12.80 -1.70
N LYS A 217 25.07 -11.55 -2.13
CA LYS A 217 25.16 -11.22 -3.57
C LYS A 217 26.38 -11.85 -4.23
N HIS A 218 27.53 -11.85 -3.55
CA HIS A 218 28.73 -12.48 -4.07
C HIS A 218 28.55 -13.99 -4.23
N ALA A 219 27.98 -14.68 -3.24
CA ALA A 219 27.69 -16.10 -3.33
C ALA A 219 26.74 -16.44 -4.48
N GLU A 220 25.74 -15.60 -4.76
CA GLU A 220 24.90 -15.75 -5.95
C GLU A 220 25.69 -15.60 -7.25
N ASP A 221 26.49 -14.53 -7.38
CA ASP A 221 27.27 -14.25 -8.59
C ASP A 221 28.29 -15.37 -8.88
N VAL A 222 28.93 -15.90 -7.84
CA VAL A 222 29.85 -17.03 -7.94
C VAL A 222 29.11 -18.32 -8.24
N GLY A 223 27.98 -18.59 -7.58
CA GLY A 223 27.14 -19.75 -7.84
C GLY A 223 26.69 -19.80 -9.30
N ARG A 224 26.24 -18.67 -9.87
CA ARG A 224 25.88 -18.55 -11.29
C ARG A 224 27.08 -18.83 -12.21
N SER A 225 28.25 -18.30 -11.86
CA SER A 225 29.48 -18.48 -12.63
C SER A 225 30.03 -19.91 -12.60
N LEU A 226 29.62 -20.71 -11.61
CA LEU A 226 30.08 -22.09 -11.42
C LEU A 226 29.08 -23.14 -11.93
N GLN A 227 27.79 -22.80 -12.06
CA GLN A 227 26.73 -23.75 -12.41
C GLN A 227 27.01 -24.56 -13.68
N ALA A 228 27.59 -23.94 -14.71
CA ALA A 228 27.89 -24.60 -15.99
C ALA A 228 29.23 -25.34 -16.02
N THR A 229 30.08 -25.16 -15.00
CA THR A 229 31.47 -25.64 -15.00
C THR A 229 31.74 -26.64 -13.88
N ALA A 230 31.24 -26.40 -12.67
CA ALA A 230 31.33 -27.32 -11.54
C ALA A 230 30.35 -28.50 -11.71
N GLY A 231 30.67 -29.65 -11.12
CA GLY A 231 29.82 -30.84 -11.17
C GLY A 231 28.59 -30.69 -10.26
N ARG A 232 28.73 -29.96 -9.15
CA ARG A 232 27.66 -29.64 -8.21
C ARG A 232 27.99 -28.34 -7.50
N VAL A 233 26.99 -27.51 -7.21
CA VAL A 233 27.16 -26.26 -6.46
C VAL A 233 26.09 -26.21 -5.37
N ARG A 234 26.42 -25.76 -4.16
CA ARG A 234 25.48 -25.51 -3.05
C ARG A 234 25.86 -24.21 -2.35
N VAL A 235 24.87 -23.49 -1.82
CA VAL A 235 25.10 -22.27 -1.01
C VAL A 235 24.52 -22.51 0.37
N VAL A 236 25.39 -22.56 1.39
CA VAL A 236 24.99 -22.87 2.77
C VAL A 236 25.09 -21.59 3.60
N CYS A 237 23.95 -21.00 3.91
CA CYS A 237 23.85 -19.90 4.86
C CYS A 237 23.89 -20.45 6.29
N LEU A 238 24.87 -20.03 7.09
CA LEU A 238 25.04 -20.52 8.46
C LEU A 238 24.02 -19.86 9.41
N PRO A 239 23.31 -20.64 10.25
CA PRO A 239 22.31 -20.11 11.18
C PRO A 239 22.96 -19.36 12.35
N ASP A 240 22.18 -18.51 13.01
CA ASP A 240 22.54 -17.80 14.25
C ASP A 240 23.78 -16.88 14.16
N LEU A 241 24.18 -16.51 12.94
CA LEU A 241 25.20 -15.49 12.72
C LEU A 241 24.63 -14.09 12.95
N LYS A 242 25.43 -13.23 13.61
CA LYS A 242 25.17 -11.79 13.64
C LYS A 242 25.36 -11.18 12.25
N GLU A 243 24.82 -9.98 12.03
CA GLU A 243 25.08 -9.21 10.81
C GLU A 243 26.60 -9.01 10.63
N HIS A 244 27.10 -9.23 9.40
CA HIS A 244 28.53 -9.29 9.05
C HIS A 244 29.32 -10.46 9.66
N GLY A 245 28.66 -11.49 10.20
CA GLY A 245 29.33 -12.68 10.71
C GLY A 245 29.81 -13.63 9.60
N ASP A 246 30.97 -14.25 9.80
CA ASP A 246 31.61 -15.23 8.90
C ASP A 246 31.61 -16.66 9.49
N VAL A 247 32.10 -17.66 8.75
CA VAL A 247 32.19 -19.05 9.27
C VAL A 247 33.13 -19.18 10.47
N THR A 248 34.13 -18.30 10.59
CA THR A 248 34.99 -18.28 11.78
C THR A 248 34.24 -17.79 13.01
N ASP A 249 33.39 -16.78 12.87
CA ASP A 249 32.52 -16.29 13.95
C ASP A 249 31.49 -17.36 14.34
N TRP A 250 30.96 -18.08 13.35
CA TRP A 250 30.05 -19.22 13.59
C TRP A 250 30.74 -20.35 14.37
N ALA A 251 31.97 -20.71 13.99
CA ALA A 251 32.78 -21.69 14.71
C ALA A 251 33.04 -21.24 16.17
N ALA A 252 33.38 -19.95 16.38
CA ALA A 252 33.60 -19.39 17.71
C ALA A 252 32.31 -19.37 18.58
N ALA A 253 31.13 -19.29 17.94
CA ALA A 253 29.83 -19.34 18.59
C ALA A 253 29.32 -20.78 18.87
N GLY A 254 30.13 -21.82 18.64
CA GLY A 254 29.78 -23.21 18.90
C GLY A 254 29.24 -23.99 17.68
N GLY A 255 29.49 -23.48 16.47
CA GLY A 255 29.39 -24.25 15.23
C GLY A 255 30.43 -25.37 15.19
N THR A 256 30.06 -26.53 14.64
CA THR A 256 30.95 -27.70 14.54
C THR A 256 30.96 -28.27 13.12
N LEU A 257 31.95 -29.10 12.81
CA LEU A 257 32.05 -29.80 11.53
C LEU A 257 30.79 -30.63 11.25
N GLU A 258 30.28 -31.35 12.25
CA GLU A 258 29.09 -32.19 12.12
C GLU A 258 27.86 -31.36 11.78
N LYS A 259 27.70 -30.19 12.40
CA LYS A 259 26.61 -29.26 12.08
C LYS A 259 26.74 -28.70 10.67
N LEU A 260 27.96 -28.35 10.24
CA LEU A 260 28.21 -27.83 8.89
C LEU A 260 27.88 -28.90 7.83
N ILE A 261 28.29 -30.15 8.04
CA ILE A 261 27.95 -31.27 7.16
C ILE A 261 26.43 -31.50 7.17
N ALA A 262 25.76 -31.46 8.32
CA ALA A 262 24.30 -31.61 8.34
C ALA A 262 23.59 -30.50 7.54
N LEU A 263 24.04 -29.25 7.68
CA LEU A 263 23.51 -28.12 6.92
C LEU A 263 23.75 -28.28 5.42
N GLN A 264 24.93 -28.74 5.00
CA GLN A 264 25.25 -28.91 3.58
C GLN A 264 24.39 -29.99 2.90
N GLU A 265 24.01 -31.04 3.63
CA GLU A 265 23.21 -32.16 3.09
C GLU A 265 21.72 -31.81 3.04
N ALA A 266 21.27 -30.93 3.93
CA ALA A 266 19.90 -30.42 3.96
C ALA A 266 19.62 -29.38 2.86
N VAL A 267 20.67 -28.76 2.30
CA VAL A 267 20.55 -27.69 1.32
C VAL A 267 20.49 -28.27 -0.10
N PRO A 268 19.49 -27.88 -0.91
CA PRO A 268 19.41 -28.33 -2.30
C PRO A 268 20.56 -27.77 -3.13
N ASP A 269 20.83 -28.41 -4.27
CA ASP A 269 21.80 -27.90 -5.25
C ASP A 269 21.43 -26.46 -5.64
N PHE A 270 22.45 -25.60 -5.71
CA PHE A 270 22.32 -24.20 -6.06
C PHE A 270 21.60 -24.07 -7.39
N ARG A 271 20.42 -23.47 -7.29
CA ARG A 271 19.66 -22.95 -8.40
C ARG A 271 19.60 -21.45 -8.17
N PRO A 272 20.02 -20.61 -9.13
CA PRO A 272 19.94 -19.17 -8.97
C PRO A 272 18.54 -18.77 -8.53
N GLY A 273 18.48 -17.86 -7.54
CA GLY A 273 17.33 -17.57 -6.69
C GLY A 273 15.98 -17.53 -7.39
N SER A 274 15.00 -18.06 -6.67
CA SER A 274 13.56 -17.87 -6.77
C SER A 274 13.15 -16.40 -6.58
N VAL A 275 13.65 -15.54 -7.45
CA VAL A 275 12.94 -14.40 -8.02
C VAL A 275 12.71 -14.82 -9.46
N HIS A 276 11.49 -14.68 -9.99
CA HIS A 276 11.22 -14.99 -11.41
C HIS A 276 12.09 -14.12 -12.34
N GLN A 277 13.32 -14.56 -12.60
CA GLN A 277 14.02 -14.41 -13.86
C GLN A 277 14.49 -15.82 -14.18
N GLU A 278 13.66 -16.55 -14.92
CA GLU A 278 14.16 -17.61 -15.78
C GLU A 278 15.41 -17.04 -16.46
N TYR A 279 16.59 -17.60 -16.18
CA TYR A 279 17.66 -17.48 -17.15
C TYR A 279 17.15 -18.24 -18.36
N VAL A 280 16.56 -17.46 -19.25
CA VAL A 280 16.14 -17.86 -20.57
C VAL A 280 17.38 -18.53 -21.17
N THR A 281 17.33 -19.85 -21.34
CA THR A 281 18.40 -20.55 -22.07
C THR A 281 18.56 -19.87 -23.43
N PRO A 282 19.72 -19.92 -24.11
CA PRO A 282 19.85 -19.35 -25.46
C PRO A 282 18.76 -19.85 -26.44
N ASP A 283 18.18 -21.02 -26.16
CA ASP A 283 17.06 -21.62 -26.92
C ASP A 283 15.68 -21.04 -26.56
N ASP A 284 15.57 -20.30 -25.45
CA ASP A 284 14.33 -19.71 -24.95
C ASP A 284 14.19 -18.20 -25.26
N ILE A 285 15.26 -17.51 -25.70
CA ILE A 285 15.23 -16.08 -26.01
C ILE A 285 14.63 -15.88 -27.41
N VAL A 286 13.60 -15.04 -27.51
CA VAL A 286 12.97 -14.76 -28.81
C VAL A 286 13.80 -13.74 -29.57
N ARG A 287 14.47 -14.17 -30.64
CA ARG A 287 15.18 -13.25 -31.52
C ARG A 287 14.23 -12.47 -32.41
N ILE A 288 14.33 -11.14 -32.40
CA ILE A 288 13.53 -10.23 -33.23
C ILE A 288 14.48 -9.43 -34.11
N ASP A 289 14.47 -9.70 -35.42
CA ASP A 289 15.20 -8.86 -36.39
C ASP A 289 14.45 -7.54 -36.59
N ILE A 290 15.16 -6.42 -36.40
CA ILE A 290 14.63 -5.07 -36.56
C ILE A 290 15.09 -4.42 -37.87
N LYS A 291 16.01 -5.03 -38.62
CA LYS A 291 16.57 -4.44 -39.82
C LYS A 291 15.54 -4.41 -40.96
N ASN A 292 15.24 -3.21 -41.47
CA ASN A 292 14.28 -3.00 -42.57
C ASN A 292 12.88 -3.55 -42.30
N GLN A 293 12.52 -3.81 -41.04
CA GLN A 293 11.19 -4.29 -40.68
C GLN A 293 10.29 -3.12 -40.26
N PRO A 294 9.02 -3.08 -40.72
CA PRO A 294 8.07 -2.07 -40.27
C PRO A 294 7.68 -2.30 -38.81
N LEU A 295 7.43 -1.21 -38.07
CA LEU A 295 7.11 -1.24 -36.63
C LEU A 295 5.98 -2.21 -36.27
N ARG A 296 4.96 -2.36 -37.12
CA ARG A 296 3.86 -3.30 -36.85
C ARG A 296 4.32 -4.76 -36.75
N LEU A 297 5.35 -5.17 -37.50
CA LEU A 297 5.84 -6.55 -37.49
C LEU A 297 6.76 -6.79 -36.29
N THR A 298 7.70 -5.87 -36.02
CA THR A 298 8.58 -5.96 -34.86
C THR A 298 7.82 -5.80 -33.54
N GLY A 299 6.84 -4.90 -33.51
CA GLY A 299 5.89 -4.72 -32.41
C GLY A 299 5.05 -5.96 -32.15
N GLN A 300 4.46 -6.56 -33.19
CA GLN A 300 3.69 -7.80 -33.02
C GLN A 300 4.56 -8.99 -32.60
N ALA A 301 5.79 -9.10 -33.12
CA ALA A 301 6.75 -10.11 -32.69
C ALA A 301 7.08 -9.97 -31.19
N ALA A 302 7.28 -8.75 -30.71
CA ALA A 302 7.48 -8.47 -29.29
C ALA A 302 6.27 -8.84 -28.43
N ILE A 303 5.04 -8.49 -28.87
CA ILE A 303 3.80 -8.89 -28.18
C ILE A 303 3.65 -10.42 -28.12
N ASN A 304 3.99 -11.12 -29.21
CA ASN A 304 3.94 -12.58 -29.26
C ASN A 304 4.98 -13.22 -28.32
N ALA A 305 6.19 -12.66 -28.24
CA ALA A 305 7.21 -13.09 -27.29
C ALA A 305 6.75 -12.89 -25.84
N LEU A 306 6.20 -11.71 -25.54
CA LEU A 306 5.60 -11.40 -24.23
C LEU A 306 4.51 -12.40 -23.88
N ARG A 307 3.60 -12.72 -24.81
CA ARG A 307 2.56 -13.74 -24.62
C ARG A 307 3.14 -15.11 -24.30
N ALA A 308 4.09 -15.57 -25.11
CA ALA A 308 4.68 -16.90 -24.99
C ALA A 308 5.42 -17.08 -23.65
N LYS A 309 6.05 -16.00 -23.15
CA LYS A 309 6.80 -15.97 -21.89
C LYS A 309 5.98 -15.38 -20.73
N ASN A 310 4.65 -15.40 -20.79
CA ASN A 310 3.77 -14.97 -19.69
C ASN A 310 3.13 -16.17 -18.97
N ILE A 311 3.92 -17.22 -18.71
CA ILE A 311 3.48 -18.45 -18.05
C ILE A 311 4.55 -18.82 -16.99
N PRO A 312 4.25 -18.72 -15.68
CA PRO A 312 3.01 -18.20 -15.11
C PRO A 312 2.78 -16.71 -15.46
N PRO A 313 1.53 -16.21 -15.40
CA PRO A 313 1.23 -14.81 -15.73
C PRO A 313 1.98 -13.82 -14.85
N TYR A 314 2.73 -12.94 -15.48
CA TYR A 314 3.47 -11.83 -14.87
C TYR A 314 2.87 -10.47 -15.27
N LEU A 315 2.51 -10.33 -16.56
CA LEU A 315 1.77 -9.19 -17.10
C LEU A 315 0.27 -9.51 -17.14
N PHE A 316 -0.53 -8.51 -16.78
CA PHE A 316 -1.97 -8.56 -16.80
C PHE A 316 -2.56 -7.31 -17.45
N LEU A 317 -3.82 -7.39 -17.85
CA LEU A 317 -4.64 -6.23 -18.19
C LEU A 317 -5.53 -5.86 -17.02
N GLN A 318 -5.50 -4.59 -16.63
CA GLN A 318 -6.42 -4.04 -15.65
C GLN A 318 -6.87 -2.65 -16.13
N HIS A 319 -8.18 -2.47 -16.32
CA HIS A 319 -8.81 -1.26 -16.85
C HIS A 319 -8.17 -0.70 -18.14
N GLY A 320 -7.77 -1.60 -19.05
CA GLY A 320 -7.14 -1.23 -20.33
C GLY A 320 -5.65 -0.87 -20.26
N SER A 321 -5.04 -0.92 -19.06
CA SER A 321 -3.60 -0.76 -18.88
C SER A 321 -2.92 -2.08 -18.62
N VAL A 322 -1.66 -2.20 -19.04
CA VAL A 322 -0.79 -3.31 -18.63
C VAL A 322 -0.34 -3.08 -17.19
N VAL A 323 -0.52 -4.08 -16.35
CA VAL A 323 -0.09 -4.06 -14.95
C VAL A 323 0.73 -5.31 -14.63
N ARG A 324 1.52 -5.25 -13.57
CA ARG A 324 2.19 -6.40 -12.97
C ARG A 324 1.90 -6.48 -11.48
N PHE A 325 1.97 -7.68 -10.94
CA PHE A 325 2.00 -7.89 -9.50
C PHE A 325 3.45 -7.79 -8.99
N ARG A 326 3.66 -7.13 -7.84
CA ARG A 326 4.92 -7.17 -7.10
C ARG A 326 4.65 -7.09 -5.60
N GLU A 327 5.66 -7.43 -4.81
CA GLU A 327 5.65 -7.17 -3.37
C GLU A 327 6.63 -6.05 -3.02
N THR A 328 6.31 -5.33 -1.94
CA THR A 328 7.26 -4.45 -1.27
C THR A 328 8.29 -5.26 -0.48
N GLU A 329 9.36 -4.62 0.00
CA GLU A 329 10.34 -5.24 0.90
C GLU A 329 9.70 -5.77 2.20
N THR A 330 8.53 -5.26 2.54
CA THR A 330 7.73 -5.65 3.70
C THR A 330 6.64 -6.70 3.39
N GLY A 331 6.64 -7.26 2.18
CA GLY A 331 5.68 -8.30 1.76
C GLY A 331 4.28 -7.77 1.41
N ILE A 332 4.11 -6.46 1.23
CA ILE A 332 2.79 -5.89 0.88
C ILE A 332 2.55 -6.12 -0.61
N PRO A 333 1.41 -6.75 -1.00
CA PRO A 333 1.06 -6.94 -2.40
C PRO A 333 0.71 -5.59 -3.06
N LEU A 334 1.31 -5.33 -4.24
CA LEU A 334 1.05 -4.13 -5.04
C LEU A 334 0.78 -4.50 -6.49
N ILE A 335 -0.26 -3.87 -7.07
CA ILE A 335 -0.50 -3.87 -8.51
C ILE A 335 0.13 -2.60 -9.09
N GLU A 336 1.18 -2.77 -9.89
CA GLU A 336 1.96 -1.67 -10.47
C GLU A 336 1.66 -1.53 -11.97
N GLN A 337 1.36 -0.32 -12.43
CA GLN A 337 1.19 -0.02 -13.85
C GLN A 337 2.53 -0.16 -14.58
N VAL A 338 2.53 -0.89 -15.69
CA VAL A 338 3.73 -1.16 -16.49
C VAL A 338 3.93 0.00 -17.48
N GLY A 339 4.90 0.87 -17.19
CA GLY A 339 5.34 1.93 -18.11
C GLY A 339 6.55 1.54 -18.98
N ASP A 340 7.06 2.51 -19.77
CA ASP A 340 8.18 2.33 -20.71
C ASP A 340 9.36 1.56 -20.07
N ALA A 341 9.78 1.93 -18.85
CA ALA A 341 10.94 1.32 -18.19
C ALA A 341 10.73 -0.16 -17.85
N ILE A 342 9.58 -0.50 -17.27
CA ILE A 342 9.26 -1.87 -16.85
C ILE A 342 9.07 -2.76 -18.08
N MET A 343 8.39 -2.25 -19.12
CA MET A 343 8.22 -2.98 -20.37
C MET A 343 9.56 -3.18 -21.10
N THR A 344 10.44 -2.17 -21.10
CA THR A 344 11.78 -2.27 -21.67
C THR A 344 12.58 -3.37 -20.98
N ALA A 345 12.61 -3.39 -19.65
CA ALA A 345 13.29 -4.42 -18.89
C ALA A 345 12.71 -5.81 -19.20
N ARG A 346 11.38 -5.95 -19.22
CA ARG A 346 10.74 -7.23 -19.52
C ARG A 346 11.06 -7.74 -20.92
N LEU A 347 11.07 -6.87 -21.92
CA LEU A 347 11.45 -7.24 -23.29
C LEU A 347 12.94 -7.57 -23.41
N ALA A 348 13.81 -6.87 -22.67
CA ALA A 348 15.24 -7.18 -22.64
C ALA A 348 15.52 -8.54 -22.01
N ASP A 349 14.72 -8.97 -21.02
CA ASP A 349 14.89 -10.25 -20.35
C ASP A 349 14.48 -11.45 -21.23
N ILE A 350 13.61 -11.25 -22.24
CA ILE A 350 13.00 -12.36 -23.00
C ILE A 350 13.25 -12.31 -24.51
N CYS A 351 13.78 -11.20 -25.04
CA CYS A 351 14.00 -11.00 -26.46
C CYS A 351 15.42 -10.48 -26.77
N ASP A 352 16.01 -11.02 -27.84
CA ASP A 352 17.20 -10.47 -28.47
C ASP A 352 16.81 -9.65 -29.70
N PHE A 353 16.90 -8.33 -29.59
CA PHE A 353 16.69 -7.44 -30.74
C PHE A 353 17.96 -7.39 -31.57
N THR A 354 17.87 -7.81 -32.83
CA THR A 354 19.05 -8.01 -33.69
C THR A 354 18.91 -7.31 -35.03
N SER A 355 20.03 -7.02 -35.67
CA SER A 355 20.07 -6.63 -37.07
C SER A 355 21.15 -7.43 -37.79
N ASP A 356 20.77 -8.16 -38.83
CA ASP A 356 21.71 -8.95 -39.62
C ASP A 356 22.51 -8.04 -40.56
N THR A 357 23.83 -7.99 -40.39
CA THR A 357 24.74 -7.23 -41.25
C THR A 357 25.65 -8.18 -42.02
N ASN A 358 26.37 -7.64 -43.01
CA ASN A 358 27.35 -8.42 -43.76
C ASN A 358 28.52 -8.91 -42.87
N ASP A 359 28.71 -8.28 -41.70
CA ASP A 359 29.77 -8.59 -40.72
C ASP A 359 29.28 -9.45 -39.54
N GLY A 360 28.00 -9.89 -39.57
CA GLY A 360 27.39 -10.74 -38.54
C GLY A 360 26.14 -10.15 -37.89
N VAL A 361 25.78 -10.68 -36.73
CA VAL A 361 24.58 -10.27 -35.99
C VAL A 361 24.93 -9.15 -35.01
N ARG A 362 24.27 -8.00 -35.13
CA ARG A 362 24.39 -6.92 -34.16
C ARG A 362 23.19 -6.91 -33.21
N TYR A 363 23.47 -6.89 -31.91
CA TYR A 363 22.46 -6.83 -30.85
C TYR A 363 22.13 -5.38 -30.47
N HIS A 364 20.88 -5.15 -30.10
CA HIS A 364 20.32 -3.85 -29.72
C HIS A 364 19.52 -3.98 -28.43
N ASN A 365 19.41 -2.87 -27.70
CA ASN A 365 18.39 -2.76 -26.66
C ASN A 365 16.99 -2.74 -27.30
N PRO A 366 15.92 -3.09 -26.56
CA PRO A 366 14.56 -2.98 -27.06
C PRO A 366 14.29 -1.57 -27.61
N PRO A 367 13.93 -1.43 -28.91
CA PRO A 367 13.66 -0.12 -29.48
C PRO A 367 12.47 0.56 -28.80
N ARG A 368 12.59 1.86 -28.51
CA ARG A 368 11.56 2.61 -27.77
C ARG A 368 10.21 2.58 -28.47
N GLU A 369 10.21 2.61 -29.80
CA GLU A 369 9.01 2.54 -30.63
C GLU A 369 8.31 1.19 -30.48
N VAL A 370 9.06 0.09 -30.37
CA VAL A 370 8.53 -1.26 -30.15
C VAL A 370 7.93 -1.37 -28.74
N VAL A 371 8.62 -0.84 -27.73
CA VAL A 371 8.13 -0.79 -26.34
C VAL A 371 6.79 -0.05 -26.27
N ARG A 372 6.71 1.13 -26.89
CA ARG A 372 5.49 1.93 -26.94
C ARG A 372 4.36 1.22 -27.68
N TYR A 373 4.66 0.58 -28.80
CA TYR A 373 3.69 -0.23 -29.54
C TYR A 373 3.12 -1.36 -28.67
N ALA A 374 3.96 -2.06 -27.91
CA ALA A 374 3.55 -3.13 -27.00
C ALA A 374 2.73 -2.63 -25.79
N LEU A 375 2.86 -1.35 -25.40
CA LEU A 375 2.06 -0.75 -24.33
C LEU A 375 0.73 -0.17 -24.81
N SER A 376 0.65 0.27 -26.07
CA SER A 376 -0.51 0.99 -26.62
C SER A 376 -1.35 0.18 -27.60
N SER A 377 -1.07 -1.11 -27.78
CA SER A 377 -1.82 -1.96 -28.71
C SER A 377 -3.22 -2.26 -28.16
N ASP A 378 -4.25 -2.16 -29.00
CA ASP A 378 -5.64 -2.38 -28.58
C ASP A 378 -5.96 -3.84 -28.24
N SER A 379 -5.15 -4.79 -28.74
CA SER A 379 -5.37 -6.23 -28.60
C SER A 379 -4.15 -6.89 -27.94
N LEU A 380 -4.04 -6.71 -26.63
CA LEU A 380 -2.98 -7.31 -25.83
C LEU A 380 -3.39 -8.69 -25.31
N PRO A 381 -2.53 -9.72 -25.45
CA PRO A 381 -2.86 -11.10 -25.13
C PRO A 381 -2.62 -11.45 -23.65
N PHE A 382 -2.76 -10.50 -22.74
CA PHE A 382 -2.52 -10.72 -21.31
C PHE A 382 -3.82 -10.99 -20.56
N PRO A 383 -3.80 -11.88 -19.55
CA PRO A 383 -4.99 -12.17 -18.75
C PRO A 383 -5.47 -10.95 -17.97
N LYS A 384 -6.77 -10.89 -17.67
CA LYS A 384 -7.34 -9.80 -16.86
C LYS A 384 -7.02 -10.01 -15.38
N LEU A 385 -6.60 -8.95 -14.69
CA LEU A 385 -6.41 -8.97 -13.23
C LEU A 385 -7.49 -8.12 -12.56
N VAL A 386 -8.35 -8.79 -11.80
CA VAL A 386 -9.39 -8.14 -10.99
C VAL A 386 -8.80 -7.61 -9.69
N GLY A 387 -7.92 -8.38 -9.04
CA GLY A 387 -7.24 -7.97 -7.82
C GLY A 387 -6.39 -9.08 -7.21
N VAL A 388 -5.77 -8.78 -6.07
CA VAL A 388 -5.04 -9.75 -5.23
C VAL A 388 -5.89 -10.08 -4.01
N THR A 389 -5.86 -11.32 -3.54
CA THR A 389 -6.59 -11.75 -2.35
C THR A 389 -5.72 -12.68 -1.50
N GLU A 390 -5.73 -12.49 -0.19
CA GLU A 390 -5.07 -13.37 0.79
C GLU A 390 -6.01 -14.47 1.31
N SER A 391 -7.29 -14.36 1.00
CA SER A 391 -8.33 -15.31 1.38
C SER A 391 -8.83 -16.09 0.18
N PRO A 392 -9.14 -17.40 0.35
CA PRO A 392 -9.87 -18.16 -0.63
C PRO A 392 -11.18 -17.46 -1.01
N LEU A 393 -11.64 -17.70 -2.24
CA LEU A 393 -12.90 -17.16 -2.76
C LEU A 393 -13.75 -18.29 -3.30
N LEU A 394 -15.08 -18.12 -3.22
CA LEU A 394 -15.98 -18.96 -4.00
C LEU A 394 -15.81 -18.61 -5.49
N ARG A 395 -15.76 -19.60 -6.37
CA ARG A 395 -15.83 -19.41 -7.82
C ARG A 395 -17.29 -19.41 -8.30
N PRO A 396 -17.61 -18.79 -9.45
CA PRO A 396 -18.97 -18.82 -10.00
C PRO A 396 -19.56 -20.24 -10.16
N ASP A 397 -18.72 -21.20 -10.55
CA ASP A 397 -19.08 -22.63 -10.67
C ASP A 397 -19.40 -23.31 -9.31
N GLY A 398 -19.12 -22.64 -8.19
CA GLY A 398 -19.36 -23.12 -6.84
C GLY A 398 -18.17 -23.85 -6.20
N THR A 399 -17.04 -23.98 -6.88
CA THR A 399 -15.77 -24.46 -6.30
C THR A 399 -15.09 -23.38 -5.46
N ILE A 400 -14.09 -23.75 -4.66
CA ILE A 400 -13.35 -22.80 -3.81
C ILE A 400 -11.94 -22.62 -4.39
N LEU A 401 -11.51 -21.39 -4.56
CA LEU A 401 -10.15 -21.00 -4.94
C LEU A 401 -9.21 -21.22 -3.75
N GLN A 402 -8.61 -22.42 -3.67
CA GLN A 402 -7.69 -22.79 -2.58
C GLN A 402 -6.23 -22.95 -3.02
N LYS A 403 -5.97 -22.94 -4.34
CA LYS A 403 -4.61 -23.10 -4.87
C LYS A 403 -3.96 -21.72 -5.07
N PRO A 404 -2.84 -21.41 -4.41
CA PRO A 404 -2.12 -20.17 -4.64
C PRO A 404 -1.74 -19.99 -6.11
N GLY A 405 -1.82 -18.75 -6.59
CA GLY A 405 -1.55 -18.39 -7.98
C GLY A 405 -2.72 -17.66 -8.65
N TYR A 406 -2.53 -17.34 -9.93
CA TYR A 406 -3.55 -16.66 -10.73
C TYR A 406 -4.66 -17.63 -11.12
N ASP A 407 -5.90 -17.25 -10.85
CA ASP A 407 -7.09 -18.00 -11.21
C ASP A 407 -7.77 -17.36 -12.44
N PRO A 408 -7.75 -18.00 -13.62
CA PRO A 408 -8.28 -17.41 -14.84
C PRO A 408 -9.81 -17.28 -14.86
N GLU A 409 -10.53 -18.07 -14.06
CA GLU A 409 -11.99 -18.03 -13.99
C GLU A 409 -12.48 -16.79 -13.24
N THR A 410 -11.85 -16.48 -12.10
CA THR A 410 -12.21 -15.31 -11.28
C THR A 410 -11.39 -14.06 -11.61
N GLY A 411 -10.25 -14.21 -12.26
CA GLY A 411 -9.30 -13.13 -12.54
C GLY A 411 -8.56 -12.62 -11.30
N TYR A 412 -8.60 -13.34 -10.17
CA TYR A 412 -7.87 -13.00 -8.96
C TYR A 412 -6.52 -13.71 -8.88
N LEU A 413 -5.53 -13.03 -8.30
CA LEU A 413 -4.31 -13.64 -7.82
C LEU A 413 -4.49 -14.03 -6.35
N TYR A 414 -4.61 -15.33 -6.05
CA TYR A 414 -4.68 -15.81 -4.69
C TYR A 414 -3.27 -15.99 -4.12
N LYS A 415 -2.95 -15.22 -3.08
CA LYS A 415 -1.66 -15.24 -2.40
C LYS A 415 -1.89 -15.23 -0.89
N PRO A 416 -2.11 -16.41 -0.26
CA PRO A 416 -2.29 -16.46 1.18
C PRO A 416 -1.02 -16.03 1.91
N ALA A 417 -1.19 -15.56 3.15
CA ALA A 417 -0.08 -15.30 4.07
C ALA A 417 0.79 -16.56 4.24
N GLU A 418 2.09 -16.35 4.47
CA GLU A 418 3.03 -17.45 4.68
C GLU A 418 2.60 -18.30 5.89
N GLY A 419 2.60 -19.63 5.72
CA GLY A 419 2.16 -20.57 6.76
C GLY A 419 0.64 -20.65 6.97
N PHE A 420 -0.18 -19.94 6.18
CA PHE A 420 -1.63 -20.09 6.25
C PHE A 420 -2.08 -21.46 5.72
N GLU A 421 -2.76 -22.21 6.58
CA GLU A 421 -3.40 -23.48 6.24
C GLU A 421 -4.89 -23.41 6.53
N MET A 422 -5.71 -23.97 5.64
CA MET A 422 -7.16 -24.09 5.79
C MET A 422 -7.53 -25.58 5.70
N PRO A 423 -8.32 -26.11 6.66
CA PRO A 423 -8.86 -27.46 6.55
C PRO A 423 -9.65 -27.68 5.26
N GLU A 424 -9.65 -28.90 4.75
CA GLU A 424 -10.43 -29.25 3.56
C GLU A 424 -11.93 -29.07 3.84
N VAL A 425 -12.61 -28.36 2.93
CA VAL A 425 -14.06 -28.12 3.02
C VAL A 425 -14.81 -29.25 2.29
N PRO A 426 -15.70 -30.00 2.98
CA PRO A 426 -16.46 -31.08 2.36
C PRO A 426 -17.29 -30.59 1.15
N LEU A 427 -17.33 -31.39 0.07
CA LEU A 427 -18.16 -31.10 -1.09
C LEU A 427 -19.66 -31.12 -0.77
N ASN A 428 -20.07 -32.07 0.08
CA ASN A 428 -21.43 -32.23 0.56
C ASN A 428 -21.40 -32.33 2.10
N PRO A 429 -21.41 -31.20 2.82
CA PRO A 429 -21.40 -31.20 4.27
C PRO A 429 -22.59 -31.97 4.87
N THR A 430 -22.31 -32.76 5.89
CA THR A 430 -23.34 -33.43 6.70
C THR A 430 -23.99 -32.44 7.67
N LYS A 431 -25.15 -32.81 8.24
CA LYS A 431 -25.85 -31.97 9.22
C LYS A 431 -24.97 -31.63 10.43
N GLU A 432 -24.27 -32.63 10.97
CA GLU A 432 -23.34 -32.47 12.11
C GLU A 432 -22.22 -31.48 11.77
N GLN A 433 -21.60 -31.59 10.59
CA GLN A 433 -20.57 -30.64 10.14
C GLN A 433 -21.11 -29.21 9.96
N ILE A 434 -22.37 -29.06 9.59
CA ILE A 434 -23.02 -27.74 9.49
C ILE A 434 -23.25 -27.17 10.89
N GLU A 435 -23.75 -27.97 11.82
CA GLU A 435 -23.95 -27.59 13.23
C GLU A 435 -22.62 -27.16 13.88
N ASP A 436 -21.56 -27.97 13.74
CA ASP A 436 -20.21 -27.65 14.23
C ASP A 436 -19.66 -26.34 13.62
N ALA A 437 -19.89 -26.13 12.32
CA ALA A 437 -19.46 -24.92 11.63
C ALA A 437 -20.20 -23.68 12.15
N ILE A 438 -21.51 -23.78 12.42
CA ILE A 438 -22.30 -22.69 13.00
C ILE A 438 -21.80 -22.38 14.41
N ASP A 439 -21.54 -23.39 15.23
CA ASP A 439 -21.07 -23.22 16.61
C ASP A 439 -19.69 -22.56 16.65
N LEU A 440 -18.76 -22.99 15.79
CA LEU A 440 -17.44 -22.35 15.68
C LEU A 440 -17.56 -20.90 15.22
N VAL A 441 -18.42 -20.59 14.24
CA VAL A 441 -18.64 -19.22 13.79
C VAL A 441 -19.24 -18.36 14.90
N LYS A 442 -20.19 -18.88 15.69
CA LYS A 442 -20.79 -18.18 16.83
C LYS A 442 -19.84 -17.99 18.00
N GLU A 443 -18.90 -18.91 18.22
CA GLU A 443 -17.86 -18.82 19.25
C GLU A 443 -16.99 -17.57 19.06
N VAL A 444 -16.67 -17.20 17.81
CA VAL A 444 -15.86 -16.01 17.49
C VAL A 444 -16.39 -14.74 18.17
N PHE A 445 -17.72 -14.62 18.29
CA PHE A 445 -18.36 -13.42 18.82
C PHE A 445 -19.26 -13.67 20.03
N CYS A 446 -19.07 -14.79 20.75
CA CYS A 446 -19.95 -15.18 21.85
C CYS A 446 -20.00 -14.15 23.00
N ASP A 447 -18.89 -13.45 23.26
CA ASP A 447 -18.78 -12.44 24.32
C ASP A 447 -19.15 -11.01 23.87
N PHE A 448 -19.48 -10.79 22.59
CA PHE A 448 -19.90 -9.48 22.12
C PHE A 448 -21.34 -9.19 22.57
N PRO A 449 -21.60 -7.98 23.11
CA PRO A 449 -22.89 -7.65 23.68
C PRO A 449 -23.83 -7.11 22.60
N PHE A 450 -24.28 -7.96 21.69
CA PHE A 450 -25.24 -7.59 20.64
C PHE A 450 -26.59 -7.18 21.23
N VAL A 451 -27.19 -6.14 20.67
CA VAL A 451 -28.50 -5.61 21.12
C VAL A 451 -29.66 -6.53 20.70
N ASP A 452 -29.55 -7.15 19.52
CA ASP A 452 -30.57 -8.00 18.93
C ASP A 452 -29.96 -9.16 18.11
N GLU A 453 -30.79 -10.15 17.76
CA GLU A 453 -30.38 -11.28 16.91
C GLU A 453 -30.08 -10.85 15.47
N ALA A 454 -30.71 -9.77 14.99
CA ALA A 454 -30.42 -9.20 13.69
C ALA A 454 -28.95 -8.74 13.58
N SER A 455 -28.40 -8.11 14.62
CA SER A 455 -27.01 -7.68 14.69
C SER A 455 -26.04 -8.86 14.70
N ARG A 456 -26.41 -9.99 15.34
CA ARG A 456 -25.65 -11.24 15.27
C ARG A 456 -25.65 -11.81 13.86
N ALA A 457 -26.83 -11.94 13.24
CA ALA A 457 -26.96 -12.44 11.86
C ALA A 457 -26.22 -11.55 10.85
N ASN A 458 -26.32 -10.23 11.00
CA ASN A 458 -25.62 -9.24 10.18
C ASN A 458 -24.09 -9.31 10.36
N THR A 459 -23.59 -9.72 11.52
CA THR A 459 -22.15 -9.97 11.75
C THR A 459 -21.67 -11.19 10.97
N ILE A 460 -22.44 -12.27 10.95
CA ILE A 460 -22.13 -13.46 10.14
C ILE A 460 -22.17 -13.11 8.65
N ALA A 461 -23.18 -12.34 8.22
CA ALA A 461 -23.27 -11.79 6.88
C ALA A 461 -22.01 -10.99 6.49
N LEU A 462 -21.50 -10.16 7.40
CA LEU A 462 -20.28 -9.39 7.19
C LEU A 462 -19.05 -10.29 6.95
N MET A 463 -18.92 -11.41 7.68
CA MET A 463 -17.85 -12.38 7.47
C MET A 463 -17.99 -13.19 6.18
N LEU A 464 -19.21 -13.53 5.76
CA LEU A 464 -19.46 -14.27 4.51
C LEU A 464 -19.22 -13.42 3.25
N THR A 465 -19.46 -12.12 3.35
CA THR A 465 -19.51 -11.21 2.19
C THR A 465 -18.22 -11.21 1.35
N PRO A 466 -17.00 -11.06 1.93
CA PRO A 466 -15.75 -11.08 1.13
C PRO A 466 -15.53 -12.39 0.37
N LEU A 467 -15.97 -13.53 0.94
CA LEU A 467 -15.79 -14.87 0.37
C LEU A 467 -16.63 -15.08 -0.88
N LEU A 468 -17.73 -14.32 -1.03
CA LEU A 468 -18.72 -14.43 -2.08
C LEU A 468 -18.66 -13.31 -3.12
N LYS A 469 -17.64 -12.43 -3.05
CA LYS A 469 -17.53 -11.24 -3.92
C LYS A 469 -17.49 -11.52 -5.43
N THR A 470 -17.10 -12.72 -5.84
CA THR A 470 -17.07 -13.14 -7.25
C THR A 470 -18.48 -13.32 -7.84
N ILE A 471 -19.48 -13.58 -6.99
CA ILE A 471 -20.88 -13.73 -7.37
C ILE A 471 -21.77 -12.59 -6.84
N ILE A 472 -21.23 -11.75 -5.95
CA ILE A 472 -21.91 -10.55 -5.42
C ILE A 472 -21.19 -9.28 -5.92
N PRO A 473 -21.73 -8.59 -6.92
CA PRO A 473 -21.05 -7.45 -7.55
C PRO A 473 -21.14 -6.14 -6.75
N LYS A 474 -22.18 -5.96 -5.92
CA LYS A 474 -22.40 -4.74 -5.13
C LYS A 474 -22.62 -5.11 -3.68
N ILE A 475 -21.86 -4.45 -2.79
CA ILE A 475 -21.81 -4.77 -1.37
C ILE A 475 -22.28 -3.54 -0.58
N PRO A 476 -23.31 -3.65 0.28
CA PRO A 476 -23.75 -2.53 1.10
C PRO A 476 -22.75 -2.22 2.21
N LEU A 477 -22.85 -1.00 2.75
CA LEU A 477 -22.01 -0.54 3.84
C LEU A 477 -22.42 -1.19 5.17
N ALA A 478 -21.47 -1.78 5.89
CA ALA A 478 -21.72 -2.27 7.24
C ALA A 478 -21.51 -1.16 8.26
N LEU A 479 -22.52 -0.88 9.09
CA LEU A 479 -22.42 0.07 10.20
C LEU A 479 -22.34 -0.70 11.51
N ILE A 480 -21.21 -0.60 12.20
CA ILE A 480 -21.03 -1.16 13.54
C ILE A 480 -21.16 -0.02 14.55
N ASP A 481 -22.32 0.03 15.20
CA ASP A 481 -22.68 1.07 16.15
C ASP A 481 -22.62 0.58 17.59
N ALA A 482 -22.21 1.48 18.50
CA ALA A 482 -22.22 1.23 19.92
C ALA A 482 -22.70 2.44 20.72
N THR A 483 -23.38 2.20 21.83
CA THR A 483 -23.83 3.29 22.72
C THR A 483 -22.65 4.05 23.35
N LYS A 484 -21.54 3.35 23.63
CA LYS A 484 -20.38 3.84 24.37
C LYS A 484 -19.05 3.40 23.79
N TRP A 485 -18.00 4.17 24.13
CA TRP A 485 -16.62 3.81 23.84
C TRP A 485 -16.18 2.60 24.69
N GLY A 486 -15.29 1.77 24.14
CA GLY A 486 -14.79 0.57 24.82
C GLY A 486 -15.70 -0.67 24.72
N THR A 487 -16.84 -0.60 24.02
CA THR A 487 -17.77 -1.75 23.85
C THR A 487 -17.21 -2.84 22.93
N GLY A 488 -16.25 -2.51 22.06
CA GLY A 488 -15.57 -3.48 21.17
C GLY A 488 -15.86 -3.34 19.68
N LYS A 489 -16.45 -2.23 19.20
CA LYS A 489 -16.84 -2.06 17.79
C LYS A 489 -15.68 -2.17 16.78
N SER A 490 -14.55 -1.56 17.09
CA SER A 490 -13.34 -1.61 16.23
C SER A 490 -12.78 -3.03 16.21
N LEU A 491 -12.70 -3.66 17.40
CA LEU A 491 -12.32 -5.06 17.54
C LEU A 491 -13.22 -5.99 16.72
N LEU A 492 -14.55 -5.81 16.74
CA LEU A 492 -15.47 -6.62 15.94
C LEU A 492 -15.20 -6.46 14.43
N ALA A 493 -14.99 -5.23 13.97
CA ALA A 493 -14.66 -4.95 12.58
C ALA A 493 -13.35 -5.64 12.15
N GLU A 494 -12.32 -5.56 12.99
CA GLU A 494 -11.00 -6.14 12.76
C GLU A 494 -11.01 -7.67 12.80
N VAL A 495 -11.77 -8.28 13.72
CA VAL A 495 -11.98 -9.73 13.77
C VAL A 495 -12.61 -10.22 12.47
N CYS A 496 -13.71 -9.61 12.03
CA CYS A 496 -14.37 -9.96 10.76
C CYS A 496 -13.41 -9.82 9.57
N ALA A 497 -12.64 -8.73 9.51
CA ALA A 497 -11.68 -8.47 8.44
C ALA A 497 -10.53 -9.49 8.44
N THR A 498 -9.97 -9.81 9.61
CA THR A 498 -8.87 -10.77 9.78
C THR A 498 -9.29 -12.16 9.31
N ILE A 499 -10.48 -12.60 9.70
CA ILE A 499 -11.03 -13.91 9.28
C ILE A 499 -11.22 -13.92 7.77
N SER A 500 -12.10 -13.06 7.27
CA SER A 500 -12.67 -13.18 5.91
C SER A 500 -11.81 -12.62 4.79
N ALA A 501 -10.94 -11.64 5.10
CA ALA A 501 -10.13 -10.94 4.12
C ALA A 501 -8.62 -11.17 4.32
N GLY A 502 -8.16 -11.32 5.56
CA GLY A 502 -6.74 -11.43 5.92
C GLY A 502 -6.10 -10.05 5.95
N ALA A 503 -5.99 -9.40 4.79
CA ALA A 503 -5.55 -8.02 4.66
C ALA A 503 -6.70 -7.01 4.67
N TYR A 504 -6.53 -5.93 5.44
CA TYR A 504 -7.48 -4.82 5.52
C TYR A 504 -6.79 -3.47 5.71
N SER A 505 -7.54 -2.39 5.46
CA SER A 505 -7.14 -1.01 5.76
C SER A 505 -7.99 -0.45 6.88
N LEU A 506 -7.35 0.03 7.95
CA LEU A 506 -7.99 0.73 9.06
C LEU A 506 -7.63 2.21 9.00
N THR A 507 -8.62 3.10 8.95
CA THR A 507 -8.41 4.54 8.89
C THR A 507 -9.60 5.30 9.46
N THR A 508 -9.45 6.59 9.75
CA THR A 508 -10.57 7.47 10.06
C THR A 508 -11.27 7.97 8.79
N ALA A 509 -12.53 8.40 8.91
CA ALA A 509 -13.21 9.09 7.81
C ALA A 509 -12.71 10.53 7.62
N PRO A 510 -12.63 11.01 6.36
CA PRO A 510 -12.31 12.40 6.04
C PRO A 510 -13.36 13.41 6.50
N LEU A 511 -13.01 14.71 6.47
CA LEU A 511 -13.90 15.80 6.90
C LEU A 511 -14.75 16.40 5.77
N ASP A 512 -14.21 16.57 4.58
CA ASP A 512 -14.89 17.21 3.44
C ASP A 512 -15.01 16.29 2.21
N ALA A 513 -15.85 16.72 1.27
CA ALA A 513 -16.17 15.94 0.07
C ALA A 513 -14.96 15.74 -0.87
N GLU A 514 -14.01 16.67 -0.91
CA GLU A 514 -12.82 16.52 -1.74
C GLU A 514 -11.85 15.51 -1.13
N GLU A 515 -11.65 15.57 0.19
CA GLU A 515 -10.87 14.55 0.90
C GLU A 515 -11.49 13.16 0.80
N TRP A 516 -12.83 13.03 0.81
CA TRP A 516 -13.51 11.76 0.58
C TRP A 516 -13.12 11.12 -0.75
N ARG A 517 -13.17 11.88 -1.85
CA ARG A 517 -12.76 11.37 -3.18
C ARG A 517 -11.31 10.91 -3.19
N LYS A 518 -10.40 11.75 -2.67
CA LYS A 518 -8.97 11.43 -2.59
C LYS A 518 -8.70 10.17 -1.76
N LYS A 519 -9.39 10.05 -0.62
CA LYS A 519 -9.25 8.92 0.30
C LYS A 519 -9.78 7.62 -0.33
N ILE A 520 -10.96 7.66 -0.95
CA ILE A 520 -11.53 6.51 -1.65
C ILE A 520 -10.57 6.05 -2.76
N THR A 521 -10.11 6.97 -3.60
CA THR A 521 -9.17 6.66 -4.69
C THR A 521 -7.89 6.01 -4.16
N SER A 522 -7.30 6.53 -3.08
CA SER A 522 -6.10 5.93 -2.47
C SER A 522 -6.39 4.54 -1.89
N LEU A 523 -7.48 4.35 -1.15
CA LEU A 523 -7.80 3.08 -0.50
C LEU A 523 -8.09 1.96 -1.51
N LEU A 524 -8.76 2.29 -2.63
CA LEU A 524 -9.01 1.33 -3.70
C LEU A 524 -7.74 1.05 -4.53
N ALA A 525 -6.87 2.05 -4.71
CA ALA A 525 -5.59 1.87 -5.40
C ALA A 525 -4.64 0.94 -4.61
N ASP A 526 -4.69 0.97 -3.28
CA ASP A 526 -3.97 0.00 -2.42
C ASP A 526 -4.46 -1.45 -2.64
N GLY A 527 -5.64 -1.65 -3.25
CA GLY A 527 -6.14 -2.96 -3.65
C GLY A 527 -6.59 -3.87 -2.52
N LYS A 528 -6.72 -3.36 -1.28
CA LYS A 528 -7.15 -4.17 -0.13
C LYS A 528 -8.64 -4.53 -0.23
N PRO A 529 -9.01 -5.79 0.05
CA PRO A 529 -10.39 -6.26 -0.10
C PRO A 529 -11.33 -5.80 1.01
N TYR A 530 -10.82 -5.17 2.07
CA TYR A 530 -11.60 -4.79 3.24
C TYR A 530 -11.12 -3.45 3.81
N ILE A 531 -12.05 -2.53 4.06
CA ILE A 531 -11.78 -1.16 4.49
C ILE A 531 -12.64 -0.83 5.70
N ILE A 532 -12.00 -0.44 6.79
CA ILE A 532 -12.62 -0.03 8.05
C ILE A 532 -12.39 1.46 8.25
N LEU A 533 -13.49 2.20 8.31
CA LEU A 533 -13.55 3.61 8.66
C LEU A 533 -13.93 3.74 10.14
N ASP A 534 -12.92 3.89 10.98
CA ASP A 534 -13.07 3.84 12.43
C ASP A 534 -13.34 5.23 13.05
N ASN A 535 -14.05 5.21 14.18
CA ASN A 535 -14.24 6.35 15.07
C ASN A 535 -14.97 7.55 14.43
N ILE A 536 -16.09 7.27 13.76
CA ILE A 536 -17.00 8.32 13.29
C ILE A 536 -17.67 8.99 14.49
N LYS A 537 -17.51 10.31 14.58
CA LYS A 537 -18.05 11.16 15.67
C LYS A 537 -19.15 12.11 15.24
N ARG A 538 -19.55 12.06 13.97
CA ARG A 538 -20.47 12.99 13.31
C ARG A 538 -21.39 12.23 12.37
N VAL A 539 -22.38 12.92 11.81
CA VAL A 539 -23.21 12.33 10.76
C VAL A 539 -22.34 11.86 9.61
N LEU A 540 -22.49 10.60 9.23
CA LEU A 540 -21.88 10.06 8.02
C LEU A 540 -22.74 10.49 6.83
N GLU A 541 -22.28 11.55 6.16
CA GLU A 541 -22.85 12.08 4.94
C GLU A 541 -21.72 12.22 3.90
N SER A 542 -21.85 11.53 2.76
CA SER A 542 -20.87 11.59 1.67
C SER A 542 -21.49 11.08 0.37
N GLU A 543 -21.73 12.00 -0.57
CA GLU A 543 -22.16 11.67 -1.93
C GLU A 543 -21.15 10.76 -2.64
N SER A 544 -19.86 10.95 -2.38
CA SER A 544 -18.79 10.14 -2.98
C SER A 544 -18.80 8.70 -2.48
N LEU A 545 -19.00 8.50 -1.17
CA LEU A 545 -19.15 7.16 -0.60
C LEU A 545 -20.43 6.49 -1.10
N ALA A 546 -21.55 7.22 -1.16
CA ALA A 546 -22.80 6.66 -1.62
C ALA A 546 -22.79 6.28 -3.11
N ALA A 547 -22.15 7.10 -3.95
CA ALA A 547 -21.91 6.79 -5.37
C ALA A 547 -21.04 5.54 -5.53
N LEU A 548 -19.96 5.44 -4.75
CA LEU A 548 -19.07 4.29 -4.71
C LEU A 548 -19.84 3.00 -4.41
N LEU A 549 -20.65 2.97 -3.35
CA LEU A 549 -21.39 1.79 -2.92
C LEU A 549 -22.35 1.25 -3.99
N THR A 550 -22.88 2.11 -4.86
CA THR A 550 -23.80 1.71 -5.93
C THR A 550 -23.13 1.36 -7.26
N SER A 551 -21.82 1.52 -7.36
CA SER A 551 -21.04 1.27 -8.58
C SER A 551 -20.04 0.14 -8.39
N THR A 552 -19.88 -0.69 -9.42
CA THR A 552 -18.83 -1.72 -9.49
C THR A 552 -17.47 -1.15 -9.87
N THR A 553 -17.43 0.12 -10.29
CA THR A 553 -16.21 0.83 -10.69
C THR A 553 -16.17 2.22 -10.10
N TRP A 554 -15.02 2.62 -9.59
CA TRP A 554 -14.72 3.97 -9.14
C TRP A 554 -13.84 4.66 -10.19
N THR A 555 -14.20 5.86 -10.60
CA THR A 555 -13.45 6.63 -11.60
C THR A 555 -13.17 8.01 -11.07
N ASP A 556 -11.90 8.39 -10.96
CA ASP A 556 -11.48 9.71 -10.49
C ASP A 556 -10.17 10.15 -11.17
N ARG A 557 -9.87 11.46 -11.11
CA ARG A 557 -8.61 12.01 -11.64
C ARG A 557 -7.48 11.81 -10.63
N VAL A 558 -6.33 11.33 -11.10
CA VAL A 558 -5.14 11.17 -10.26
C VAL A 558 -4.63 12.55 -9.84
N LEU A 559 -4.36 12.74 -8.54
CA LEU A 559 -3.85 13.99 -8.00
C LEU A 559 -2.53 14.39 -8.67
N GLY A 560 -2.48 15.59 -9.24
CA GLY A 560 -1.28 16.15 -9.87
C GLY A 560 -1.06 15.77 -11.33
N ASN A 561 -1.92 14.94 -11.93
CA ASN A 561 -1.87 14.56 -13.35
C ASN A 561 -3.26 14.67 -14.01
N SER A 562 -3.32 14.93 -15.32
CA SER A 562 -4.59 15.00 -16.07
C SER A 562 -5.20 13.63 -16.43
N GLN A 563 -4.60 12.53 -15.95
CA GLN A 563 -5.04 11.17 -16.25
C GLN A 563 -6.15 10.72 -15.29
N THR A 564 -7.21 10.17 -15.87
CA THR A 564 -8.33 9.55 -15.14
C THR A 564 -8.01 8.08 -14.92
N THR A 565 -8.12 7.59 -13.68
CA THR A 565 -7.99 6.18 -13.35
C THR A 565 -9.35 5.60 -13.03
N SER A 566 -9.67 4.46 -13.65
CA SER A 566 -10.83 3.64 -13.29
C SER A 566 -10.34 2.44 -12.48
N ILE A 567 -10.95 2.17 -11.35
CA ILE A 567 -10.60 1.10 -10.40
C ILE A 567 -11.85 0.28 -10.13
N THR A 568 -11.73 -1.06 -10.07
CA THR A 568 -12.87 -1.92 -9.73
C THR A 568 -13.13 -1.81 -8.24
N ASN A 569 -14.38 -1.54 -7.86
CA ASN A 569 -14.79 -1.49 -6.46
C ASN A 569 -15.17 -2.89 -5.96
N ASN A 570 -14.18 -3.61 -5.42
CA ASN A 570 -14.35 -4.96 -4.86
C ASN A 570 -14.12 -5.01 -3.33
N ALA A 571 -14.03 -3.85 -2.68
CA ALA A 571 -13.75 -3.78 -1.25
C ALA A 571 -15.05 -3.82 -0.43
N VAL A 572 -15.01 -4.54 0.69
CA VAL A 572 -16.05 -4.43 1.73
C VAL A 572 -15.77 -3.20 2.57
N TRP A 573 -16.76 -2.33 2.70
CA TRP A 573 -16.67 -1.11 3.49
C TRP A 573 -17.39 -1.29 4.81
N VAL A 574 -16.70 -0.96 5.90
CA VAL A 574 -17.21 -1.01 7.26
C VAL A 574 -16.97 0.33 7.92
N VAL A 575 -17.97 0.84 8.63
CA VAL A 575 -17.86 2.04 9.45
C VAL A 575 -18.12 1.67 10.90
N THR A 576 -17.31 2.22 11.80
CA THR A 576 -17.58 2.12 13.24
C THR A 576 -17.80 3.51 13.84
N GLY A 577 -18.69 3.60 14.82
CA GLY A 577 -18.91 4.84 15.57
C GLY A 577 -19.65 4.59 16.86
N ASN A 578 -19.83 5.67 17.63
CA ASN A 578 -20.70 5.61 18.80
C ASN A 578 -21.95 6.46 18.53
N ASN A 579 -23.13 5.85 18.63
CA ASN A 579 -24.42 6.44 18.23
C ASN A 579 -24.32 7.03 16.82
N LEU A 580 -23.97 6.18 15.86
CA LEU A 580 -23.80 6.53 14.46
C LEU A 580 -25.06 7.21 13.92
N GLN A 581 -24.87 8.40 13.35
CA GLN A 581 -25.91 9.10 12.61
C GLN A 581 -25.60 9.04 11.11
N THR A 582 -26.61 8.81 10.29
CA THR A 582 -26.50 8.77 8.82
C THR A 582 -27.64 9.56 8.18
N ASN A 583 -27.41 10.13 7.01
CA ASN A 583 -28.53 10.62 6.20
C ASN A 583 -29.28 9.46 5.51
N GLY A 584 -30.49 9.69 4.99
CA GLY A 584 -31.29 8.65 4.32
C GLY A 584 -30.60 8.01 3.11
N GLU A 585 -29.66 8.73 2.48
CA GLU A 585 -28.90 8.28 1.32
C GLU A 585 -27.86 7.19 1.68
N ILE A 586 -27.14 7.37 2.78
CA ILE A 586 -26.23 6.37 3.34
C ILE A 586 -27.03 5.25 4.03
N ALA A 587 -28.06 5.60 4.80
CA ALA A 587 -28.90 4.64 5.53
C ALA A 587 -29.44 3.55 4.60
N ARG A 588 -30.10 3.91 3.48
CA ARG A 588 -30.67 2.93 2.52
C ARG A 588 -29.65 2.01 1.85
N ARG A 589 -28.36 2.37 1.88
CA ARG A 589 -27.24 1.59 1.31
C ARG A 589 -26.43 0.84 2.38
N SER A 590 -26.93 0.84 3.61
CA SER A 590 -26.23 0.30 4.76
C SER A 590 -27.07 -0.73 5.50
N TYR A 591 -26.42 -1.55 6.32
CA TYR A 591 -27.04 -2.44 7.29
C TYR A 591 -26.34 -2.30 8.64
N LEU A 592 -27.05 -2.64 9.71
CA LEU A 592 -26.70 -2.24 11.07
C LEU A 592 -26.31 -3.44 11.94
N VAL A 593 -25.20 -3.29 12.65
CA VAL A 593 -24.75 -4.17 13.74
C VAL A 593 -24.63 -3.31 14.99
N GLN A 594 -25.52 -3.51 15.96
CA GLN A 594 -25.54 -2.76 17.22
C GLN A 594 -25.00 -3.60 18.37
N ILE A 595 -24.12 -2.98 19.16
CA ILE A 595 -23.58 -3.56 20.39
C ILE A 595 -23.74 -2.59 21.58
N ASP A 596 -24.19 -3.10 22.72
CA ASP A 596 -24.30 -2.35 23.96
C ASP A 596 -23.93 -3.21 25.17
N ALA A 597 -22.82 -2.89 25.83
CA ALA A 597 -22.39 -3.60 27.03
C ALA A 597 -23.28 -3.35 28.26
N GLN A 598 -24.25 -2.43 28.18
CA GLN A 598 -25.20 -2.09 29.26
C GLN A 598 -24.55 -1.69 30.60
N ILE A 599 -23.32 -1.16 30.56
CA ILE A 599 -22.57 -0.71 31.73
C ILE A 599 -21.98 0.70 31.54
N SER A 600 -21.60 1.33 32.65
CA SER A 600 -21.03 2.68 32.66
C SER A 600 -19.65 2.77 32.00
N ALA A 601 -18.79 1.78 32.28
CA ALA A 601 -17.41 1.71 31.79
C ALA A 601 -17.13 0.37 31.05
N PRO A 602 -17.54 0.24 29.77
CA PRO A 602 -17.34 -1.01 29.01
C PRO A 602 -15.89 -1.47 28.85
N HIS A 603 -14.93 -0.55 28.95
CA HIS A 603 -13.49 -0.82 28.85
C HIS A 603 -12.89 -1.43 30.12
N GLU A 604 -13.61 -1.41 31.25
CA GLU A 604 -13.18 -2.01 32.52
C GLU A 604 -13.70 -3.45 32.69
N ARG A 605 -14.34 -4.02 31.66
CA ARG A 605 -14.78 -5.42 31.71
C ARG A 605 -13.59 -6.34 31.95
N ASP A 606 -13.80 -7.32 32.82
CA ASP A 606 -12.79 -8.30 33.16
C ASP A 606 -12.58 -9.28 32.00
N VAL A 607 -11.55 -9.02 31.20
CA VAL A 607 -11.18 -9.79 30.02
C VAL A 607 -10.85 -11.25 30.36
N SER A 608 -10.45 -11.56 31.60
CA SER A 608 -10.18 -12.93 32.03
C SER A 608 -11.42 -13.82 32.08
N LYS A 609 -12.62 -13.22 32.08
CA LYS A 609 -13.90 -13.93 32.04
C LYS A 609 -14.42 -14.21 30.64
N PHE A 610 -13.81 -13.62 29.62
CA PHE A 610 -14.18 -13.90 28.23
C PHE A 610 -13.68 -15.29 27.85
N ARG A 611 -14.43 -15.96 26.98
CA ARG A 611 -14.06 -17.28 26.45
C ARG A 611 -12.68 -17.24 25.80
N HIS A 612 -12.37 -16.13 25.14
CA HIS A 612 -11.05 -15.84 24.58
C HIS A 612 -10.53 -14.50 25.11
N PRO A 613 -9.67 -14.50 26.14
CA PRO A 613 -9.11 -13.27 26.70
C PRO A 613 -8.29 -12.46 25.68
N ASP A 614 -7.53 -13.13 24.81
CA ASP A 614 -6.93 -12.52 23.63
C ASP A 614 -7.62 -13.05 22.37
N LEU A 615 -8.76 -12.44 22.05
CA LEU A 615 -9.57 -12.84 20.91
C LEU A 615 -8.82 -12.69 19.58
N MET A 616 -8.02 -11.63 19.40
CA MET A 616 -7.30 -11.42 18.13
C MET A 616 -6.24 -12.49 17.92
N GLN A 617 -5.44 -12.80 18.95
CA GLN A 617 -4.47 -13.88 18.86
C GLN A 617 -5.15 -15.22 18.58
N TRP A 618 -6.25 -15.52 19.28
CA TRP A 618 -7.01 -16.75 19.04
C TRP A 618 -7.56 -16.82 17.62
N VAL A 619 -8.13 -15.72 17.10
CA VAL A 619 -8.64 -15.63 15.72
C VAL A 619 -7.51 -15.81 14.71
N THR A 620 -6.34 -15.21 14.91
CA THR A 620 -5.18 -15.40 14.01
C THR A 620 -4.74 -16.86 13.98
N CYS A 621 -4.64 -17.53 15.13
CA CYS A 621 -4.26 -18.94 15.23
C CYS A 621 -5.33 -19.89 14.66
N ASN A 622 -6.62 -19.53 14.74
CA ASN A 622 -7.75 -20.36 14.31
C ASN A 622 -8.37 -19.89 12.98
N ARG A 623 -7.69 -18.99 12.26
CA ARG A 623 -8.20 -18.37 11.03
C ARG A 623 -8.62 -19.39 9.98
N GLY A 624 -7.77 -20.39 9.75
CA GLY A 624 -8.02 -21.48 8.80
C GLY A 624 -9.30 -22.26 9.12
N PRO A 625 -9.42 -22.86 10.32
CA PRO A 625 -10.64 -23.51 10.77
C PRO A 625 -11.91 -22.66 10.67
N ILE A 626 -11.86 -21.39 11.08
CA ILE A 626 -13.03 -20.49 11.00
C ILE A 626 -13.43 -20.23 9.53
N LEU A 627 -12.47 -20.01 8.64
CA LEU A 627 -12.73 -19.89 7.21
C LEU A 627 -13.33 -21.16 6.62
N ALA A 628 -12.80 -22.33 6.99
CA ALA A 628 -13.35 -23.62 6.57
C ALA A 628 -14.80 -23.81 7.04
N ALA A 629 -15.14 -23.37 8.26
CA ALA A 629 -16.51 -23.37 8.75
C ALA A 629 -17.42 -22.46 7.91
N LEU A 630 -17.02 -21.22 7.64
CA LEU A 630 -17.78 -20.31 6.75
C LEU A 630 -18.00 -20.92 5.35
N PHE A 631 -16.97 -21.51 4.76
CA PHE A 631 -17.10 -22.21 3.48
C PHE A 631 -17.95 -23.48 3.57
N THR A 632 -17.99 -24.16 4.71
CA THR A 632 -18.88 -25.30 4.95
C THR A 632 -20.34 -24.87 4.89
N LEU A 633 -20.70 -23.72 5.48
CA LEU A 633 -22.05 -23.16 5.37
C LEU A 633 -22.41 -22.83 3.90
N ILE A 634 -21.47 -22.21 3.18
CA ILE A 634 -21.64 -21.89 1.74
C ILE A 634 -21.80 -23.17 0.92
N ARG A 635 -20.98 -24.20 1.17
CA ARG A 635 -21.02 -25.49 0.47
C ARG A 635 -22.31 -26.25 0.74
N ALA A 636 -22.81 -26.23 1.96
CA ALA A 636 -24.08 -26.84 2.31
C ALA A 636 -25.22 -26.25 1.46
N TRP A 637 -25.31 -24.92 1.37
CA TRP A 637 -26.28 -24.23 0.52
C TRP A 637 -26.11 -24.54 -0.97
N ILE A 638 -24.87 -24.59 -1.48
CA ILE A 638 -24.59 -24.95 -2.89
C ILE A 638 -24.99 -26.41 -3.18
N SER A 639 -24.66 -27.34 -2.29
CA SER A 639 -24.98 -28.77 -2.45
C SER A 639 -26.49 -29.04 -2.47
N ALA A 640 -27.26 -28.20 -1.77
CA ALA A 640 -28.73 -28.17 -1.82
C ALA A 640 -29.29 -27.49 -3.09
N ARG A 641 -28.46 -27.17 -4.09
CA ARG A 641 -28.79 -26.47 -5.34
C ARG A 641 -29.22 -25.01 -5.15
N ARG A 642 -28.59 -24.30 -4.20
CA ARG A 642 -28.78 -22.86 -3.97
C ARG A 642 -30.25 -22.47 -3.78
N PRO A 643 -30.97 -23.11 -2.83
CA PRO A 643 -32.37 -22.77 -2.57
C PRO A 643 -32.48 -21.28 -2.24
N LEU A 644 -33.54 -20.64 -2.74
CA LEU A 644 -33.82 -19.24 -2.51
C LEU A 644 -34.88 -19.12 -1.42
N PHE A 645 -34.61 -18.27 -0.44
CA PHE A 645 -35.55 -17.94 0.63
C PHE A 645 -36.11 -16.54 0.44
N ASP A 646 -37.25 -16.26 1.09
CA ASP A 646 -37.75 -14.89 1.18
C ASP A 646 -36.90 -14.11 2.18
N THR A 647 -36.24 -13.07 1.71
CA THR A 647 -35.25 -12.30 2.47
C THR A 647 -35.58 -10.82 2.35
N PRO A 648 -35.32 -9.99 3.39
CA PRO A 648 -35.57 -8.56 3.32
C PRO A 648 -34.93 -7.91 2.10
N LYS A 649 -35.72 -7.09 1.39
CA LYS A 649 -35.27 -6.44 0.15
C LYS A 649 -34.35 -5.27 0.46
N MET A 650 -33.31 -5.11 -0.34
CA MET A 650 -32.40 -3.96 -0.27
C MET A 650 -32.14 -3.41 -1.67
N GLY A 651 -32.70 -2.22 -1.95
CA GLY A 651 -32.59 -1.59 -3.26
C GLY A 651 -31.13 -1.35 -3.65
N SER A 652 -30.76 -1.66 -4.90
CA SER A 652 -29.38 -1.66 -5.43
C SER A 652 -28.43 -2.75 -4.90
N PHE A 653 -28.86 -3.56 -3.91
CA PHE A 653 -28.09 -4.64 -3.29
C PHE A 653 -28.89 -5.94 -3.22
N GLU A 654 -29.84 -6.14 -4.13
CA GLU A 654 -30.77 -7.27 -4.14
C GLU A 654 -30.04 -8.60 -4.23
N THR A 655 -29.00 -8.67 -5.08
CA THR A 655 -28.16 -9.87 -5.21
C THR A 655 -27.43 -10.21 -3.91
N TRP A 656 -26.90 -9.22 -3.20
CA TRP A 656 -26.23 -9.44 -1.91
C TRP A 656 -27.24 -9.94 -0.87
N ALA A 657 -28.34 -9.21 -0.67
CA ALA A 657 -29.34 -9.53 0.34
C ALA A 657 -29.95 -10.92 0.10
N LYS A 658 -30.27 -11.26 -1.15
CA LYS A 658 -30.83 -12.56 -1.51
C LYS A 658 -29.82 -13.70 -1.34
N THR A 659 -28.57 -13.50 -1.73
CA THR A 659 -27.53 -14.55 -1.64
C THR A 659 -27.18 -14.83 -0.18
N ILE A 660 -26.81 -13.79 0.57
CA ILE A 660 -26.44 -13.92 1.98
C ILE A 660 -27.63 -14.39 2.81
N GLY A 661 -28.80 -13.77 2.62
CA GLY A 661 -30.00 -14.16 3.36
C GLY A 661 -30.45 -15.58 3.07
N SER A 662 -30.28 -16.08 1.83
CA SER A 662 -30.61 -17.49 1.51
C SER A 662 -29.62 -18.46 2.16
N ILE A 663 -28.32 -18.12 2.25
CA ILE A 663 -27.34 -18.94 2.96
C ILE A 663 -27.68 -19.00 4.45
N LEU A 664 -27.93 -17.84 5.08
CA LEU A 664 -28.27 -17.76 6.50
C LEU A 664 -29.57 -18.49 6.82
N ALA A 665 -30.64 -18.28 6.02
CA ALA A 665 -31.92 -18.95 6.21
C ALA A 665 -31.80 -20.47 6.01
N PHE A 666 -30.98 -20.93 5.06
CA PHE A 666 -30.74 -22.35 4.82
C PHE A 666 -30.10 -23.05 6.03
N VAL A 667 -29.24 -22.35 6.77
CA VAL A 667 -28.59 -22.85 7.99
C VAL A 667 -29.33 -22.42 9.27
N GLU A 668 -30.60 -22.05 9.15
CA GLU A 668 -31.50 -21.70 10.26
C GLU A 668 -31.04 -20.50 11.11
N ILE A 669 -30.27 -19.57 10.52
CA ILE A 669 -29.96 -18.27 11.14
C ILE A 669 -31.04 -17.27 10.73
N ALA A 670 -31.89 -16.90 11.70
CA ALA A 670 -33.01 -15.98 11.53
C ALA A 670 -32.62 -14.50 11.66
N GLU A 671 -33.60 -13.60 11.51
CA GLU A 671 -33.51 -12.16 11.79
C GLU A 671 -32.48 -11.36 10.95
N PHE A 672 -31.91 -11.93 9.89
CA PHE A 672 -31.03 -11.20 8.98
C PHE A 672 -31.72 -9.93 8.44
N LEU A 673 -31.09 -8.77 8.62
CA LEU A 673 -31.64 -7.43 8.32
C LEU A 673 -32.95 -7.06 9.06
N GLY A 674 -33.30 -7.75 10.15
CA GLY A 674 -34.52 -7.47 10.93
C GLY A 674 -34.54 -6.07 11.57
N ASN A 675 -33.36 -5.48 11.80
CA ASN A 675 -33.19 -4.13 12.37
C ASN A 675 -33.03 -3.02 11.32
N LYS A 676 -33.30 -3.30 10.05
CA LYS A 676 -33.12 -2.32 8.97
C LYS A 676 -34.03 -1.09 9.10
N ASP A 677 -35.26 -1.29 9.58
CA ASP A 677 -36.23 -0.20 9.72
C ASP A 677 -35.80 0.81 10.79
N VAL A 678 -35.08 0.36 11.84
CA VAL A 678 -34.49 1.23 12.87
C VAL A 678 -33.52 2.24 12.22
N LEU A 679 -32.66 1.76 11.33
CA LEU A 679 -31.70 2.59 10.62
C LEU A 679 -32.38 3.64 9.71
N MET A 680 -33.49 3.28 9.07
CA MET A 680 -34.26 4.22 8.25
C MET A 680 -35.00 5.24 9.12
N SER A 681 -35.65 4.79 10.19
CA SER A 681 -36.43 5.67 11.08
C SER A 681 -35.56 6.71 11.78
N ASP A 682 -34.36 6.32 12.20
CA ASP A 682 -33.41 7.24 12.86
C ASP A 682 -32.93 8.33 11.91
N ALA A 683 -32.67 7.98 10.65
CA ALA A 683 -32.27 8.94 9.61
C ALA A 683 -33.40 9.92 9.27
N ASP A 684 -34.64 9.43 9.17
CA ASP A 684 -35.81 10.24 8.83
C ASP A 684 -36.24 11.17 9.98
N ALA A 685 -36.26 10.67 11.22
CA ALA A 685 -36.70 11.42 12.40
C ALA A 685 -35.79 12.63 12.69
N GLU A 686 -34.47 12.45 12.61
CA GLU A 686 -33.53 13.55 12.82
C GLU A 686 -33.64 14.60 11.70
N SER A 687 -33.77 14.18 10.44
CA SER A 687 -33.92 15.11 9.31
C SER A 687 -35.16 15.98 9.44
N VAL A 688 -36.30 15.41 9.85
CA VAL A 688 -37.56 16.15 10.07
C VAL A 688 -37.43 17.17 11.21
N GLN A 689 -36.80 16.79 12.32
CA GLN A 689 -36.58 17.71 13.44
C GLN A 689 -35.71 18.91 13.05
N TRP A 690 -34.63 18.67 12.31
CA TRP A 690 -33.75 19.75 11.85
C TRP A 690 -34.41 20.61 10.77
N GLU A 691 -35.20 20.04 9.86
CA GLU A 691 -36.01 20.81 8.91
C GLU A 691 -36.96 21.77 9.64
N ALA A 692 -37.72 21.27 10.63
CA ALA A 692 -38.63 22.08 11.41
C ALA A 692 -37.92 23.20 12.18
N PHE A 693 -36.77 22.89 12.79
CA PHE A 693 -35.94 23.87 13.50
C PHE A 693 -35.42 24.99 12.59
N LEU A 694 -34.89 24.63 11.41
CA LEU A 694 -34.32 25.59 10.47
C LEU A 694 -35.39 26.42 9.77
N ALA A 695 -36.55 25.81 9.45
CA ALA A 695 -37.71 26.54 8.97
C ALA A 695 -38.13 27.61 10.00
N ARG A 696 -38.25 27.23 11.28
CA ARG A 696 -38.57 28.17 12.35
C ARG A 696 -37.51 29.25 12.54
N TRP A 697 -36.23 28.92 12.33
CA TRP A 697 -35.15 29.90 12.38
C TRP A 697 -35.32 30.98 11.32
N VAL A 698 -35.64 30.57 10.08
CA VAL A 698 -35.88 31.51 8.97
C VAL A 698 -37.13 32.33 9.23
N GLU A 699 -38.18 31.77 9.84
CA GLU A 699 -39.35 32.56 10.24
C GLU A 699 -39.02 33.66 11.27
N LEU A 700 -38.15 33.36 12.24
CA LEU A 700 -37.80 34.30 13.31
C LEU A 700 -36.76 35.35 12.90
N TYR A 701 -35.84 34.98 12.02
CA TYR A 701 -34.64 35.77 11.75
C TYR A 701 -34.34 35.98 10.26
N GLU A 702 -35.21 35.48 9.37
CA GLU A 702 -35.00 35.48 7.92
C GLU A 702 -33.62 34.86 7.60
N HIS A 703 -32.81 35.56 6.81
CA HIS A 703 -31.43 35.19 6.49
C HIS A 703 -30.40 36.03 7.27
N TYR A 704 -30.80 36.66 8.37
CA TYR A 704 -29.87 37.44 9.18
C TYR A 704 -29.02 36.53 10.09
N PRO A 705 -27.68 36.68 10.07
CA PRO A 705 -26.81 35.86 10.89
C PRO A 705 -27.02 36.11 12.40
N LYS A 706 -27.10 35.05 13.19
CA LYS A 706 -27.21 35.11 14.66
C LYS A 706 -26.13 34.28 15.33
N THR A 707 -25.64 34.76 16.46
CA THR A 707 -24.83 33.96 17.39
C THR A 707 -25.74 33.13 18.29
N VAL A 708 -25.21 32.05 18.86
CA VAL A 708 -25.95 31.21 19.82
C VAL A 708 -26.40 32.02 21.05
N VAL A 709 -25.64 33.05 21.43
CA VAL A 709 -26.01 33.95 22.54
C VAL A 709 -27.24 34.78 22.18
N GLN A 710 -27.37 35.22 20.93
CA GLN A 710 -28.48 36.07 20.48
C GLN A 710 -29.81 35.32 20.32
N ILE A 711 -29.76 34.00 20.09
CA ILE A 711 -30.96 33.16 19.98
C ILE A 711 -31.28 32.45 21.29
N LYS A 712 -30.46 32.63 22.33
CA LYS A 712 -30.52 31.86 23.57
C LYS A 712 -31.92 31.90 24.20
N ASP A 713 -32.52 33.07 24.28
CA ASP A 713 -33.83 33.26 24.91
C ASP A 713 -34.96 32.72 24.01
N ALA A 714 -34.76 32.72 22.68
CA ALA A 714 -35.69 32.11 21.74
C ALA A 714 -35.64 30.57 21.80
N LEU A 715 -34.52 29.97 22.21
CA LEU A 715 -34.44 28.51 22.38
C LEU A 715 -35.29 27.99 23.55
N THR A 716 -35.71 28.86 24.47
CA THR A 716 -36.53 28.51 25.64
C THR A 716 -37.93 29.13 25.61
N SER A 717 -38.24 29.93 24.59
CA SER A 717 -39.52 30.64 24.49
C SER A 717 -40.51 29.87 23.63
N SER A 718 -41.79 29.88 24.04
CA SER A 718 -42.93 29.31 23.31
C SER A 718 -43.13 29.95 21.95
N ASP A 719 -42.85 31.25 21.84
CA ASP A 719 -42.90 31.99 20.57
C ASP A 719 -41.59 31.86 19.77
N GLY A 720 -40.60 31.16 20.31
CA GLY A 720 -39.30 30.93 19.70
C GLY A 720 -39.21 29.57 19.01
N PHE A 721 -38.36 28.69 19.55
CA PHE A 721 -38.08 27.35 19.01
C PHE A 721 -38.70 26.21 19.82
N GLU A 722 -39.47 26.52 20.87
CA GLU A 722 -40.13 25.50 21.69
C GLU A 722 -41.03 24.60 20.83
N GLY A 723 -40.94 23.27 21.02
CA GLY A 723 -41.69 22.28 20.23
C GLY A 723 -41.07 21.88 18.88
N VAL A 724 -40.06 22.62 18.38
CA VAL A 724 -39.33 22.28 17.14
C VAL A 724 -37.83 22.10 17.36
N LEU A 725 -37.37 22.02 18.62
CA LEU A 725 -35.97 21.75 18.93
C LEU A 725 -35.59 20.33 18.53
N PRO A 726 -34.52 20.14 17.73
CA PRO A 726 -33.94 18.84 17.51
C PRO A 726 -33.43 18.28 18.83
N GLU A 727 -33.48 16.95 18.99
CA GLU A 727 -33.14 16.29 20.25
C GLU A 727 -31.74 16.70 20.76
N THR A 728 -30.78 16.80 19.84
CA THR A 728 -29.40 17.24 20.11
C THR A 728 -29.29 18.65 20.70
N ILE A 729 -30.20 19.57 20.35
CA ILE A 729 -30.27 20.93 20.92
C ILE A 729 -31.11 20.91 22.20
N SER A 730 -32.19 20.13 22.24
CA SER A 730 -33.07 19.97 23.40
C SER A 730 -32.26 19.56 24.65
N TYR A 731 -31.31 18.63 24.53
CA TYR A 731 -30.42 18.25 25.65
C TYR A 731 -29.50 19.38 26.18
N ALA A 732 -29.32 20.46 25.41
CA ALA A 732 -28.56 21.63 25.82
C ALA A 732 -29.43 22.68 26.54
N VAL A 733 -30.75 22.49 26.55
CA VAL A 733 -31.75 23.35 27.18
C VAL A 733 -32.29 22.66 28.44
N LYS A 734 -32.31 23.36 29.58
CA LYS A 734 -32.85 22.84 30.86
C LYS A 734 -33.63 23.95 31.56
N GLY A 735 -34.97 23.90 31.47
CA GLY A 735 -35.81 25.03 31.87
C GLY A 735 -35.37 26.29 31.10
N ASP A 736 -35.17 27.40 31.81
CA ASP A 736 -34.72 28.67 31.22
C ASP A 736 -33.20 28.74 30.96
N SER A 737 -32.46 27.67 31.24
CA SER A 737 -31.00 27.63 31.11
C SER A 737 -30.56 26.94 29.83
N VAL A 738 -29.76 27.64 29.02
CA VAL A 738 -29.21 27.12 27.74
C VAL A 738 -27.70 27.04 27.80
N ASN A 739 -27.16 25.86 27.52
CA ASN A 739 -25.72 25.66 27.34
C ASN A 739 -25.29 26.05 25.93
N THR A 740 -24.91 27.32 25.75
CA THR A 740 -24.53 27.88 24.45
C THR A 740 -23.35 27.16 23.78
N SER A 741 -22.44 26.56 24.54
CA SER A 741 -21.33 25.78 23.98
C SER A 741 -21.81 24.48 23.33
N LYS A 742 -22.75 23.76 23.97
CA LYS A 742 -23.33 22.54 23.42
C LYS A 742 -24.18 22.82 22.18
N VAL A 743 -25.00 23.87 22.23
CA VAL A 743 -25.78 24.30 21.05
C VAL A 743 -24.84 24.68 19.89
N GLY A 744 -23.78 25.44 20.16
CA GLY A 744 -22.79 25.77 19.13
C GLY A 744 -22.10 24.55 18.51
N LYS A 745 -21.84 23.49 19.30
CA LYS A 745 -21.33 22.22 18.78
C LYS A 745 -22.36 21.49 17.92
N ALA A 746 -23.63 21.49 18.32
CA ALA A 746 -24.71 20.87 17.55
C ALA A 746 -24.90 21.57 16.19
N LEU A 747 -24.96 22.91 16.17
CA LEU A 747 -25.05 23.69 14.92
C LEU A 747 -23.83 23.45 14.02
N LYS A 748 -22.63 23.38 14.59
CA LYS A 748 -21.40 23.07 13.85
C LYS A 748 -21.40 21.67 13.25
N ALA A 749 -22.01 20.69 13.92
CA ALA A 749 -22.10 19.33 13.40
C ALA A 749 -23.03 19.21 12.17
N LYS A 750 -23.96 20.16 11.98
CA LYS A 750 -24.92 20.19 10.87
C LYS A 750 -24.68 21.33 9.88
N GLU A 751 -23.50 21.95 9.93
CA GLU A 751 -23.14 22.99 8.98
C GLU A 751 -23.02 22.43 7.56
N GLY A 752 -23.66 23.08 6.59
CA GLY A 752 -23.63 22.70 5.18
C GLY A 752 -24.61 21.60 4.77
N THR A 753 -25.14 20.82 5.71
CA THR A 753 -26.19 19.81 5.45
C THR A 753 -27.49 20.47 5.04
N ARG A 754 -28.21 19.86 4.08
CA ARG A 754 -29.47 20.36 3.53
C ARG A 754 -30.65 19.58 4.10
N PHE A 755 -31.68 20.29 4.54
CA PHE A 755 -32.88 19.70 5.15
C PHE A 755 -34.13 20.12 4.40
N GLY A 756 -35.01 19.15 4.15
CA GLY A 756 -36.34 19.38 3.59
C GLY A 756 -36.39 19.72 2.11
N ARG A 757 -37.62 19.95 1.63
CA ARG A 757 -37.89 20.32 0.22
C ARG A 757 -37.35 21.70 -0.14
N SER A 758 -37.34 22.63 0.82
CA SER A 758 -36.78 23.98 0.66
C SER A 758 -35.25 24.03 0.78
N CYS A 759 -34.61 22.88 1.00
CA CYS A 759 -33.15 22.73 1.07
C CYS A 759 -32.47 23.68 2.07
N TYR A 760 -33.04 23.84 3.27
CA TYR A 760 -32.47 24.68 4.33
C TYR A 760 -31.07 24.18 4.72
N ARG A 761 -30.10 25.10 4.86
CA ARG A 761 -28.74 24.78 5.30
C ARG A 761 -28.16 25.83 6.23
N LEU A 762 -27.41 25.39 7.24
CA LEU A 762 -26.64 26.26 8.13
C LEU A 762 -25.28 26.61 7.53
N ARG A 763 -24.86 27.87 7.61
CA ARG A 763 -23.51 28.34 7.26
C ARG A 763 -22.92 29.27 8.31
N ARG A 764 -21.62 29.15 8.57
CA ARG A 764 -20.86 30.17 9.30
C ARG A 764 -20.51 31.32 8.36
N VAL A 765 -20.79 32.54 8.79
CA VAL A 765 -20.59 33.74 7.96
C VAL A 765 -19.67 34.77 8.62
N GLY A 766 -19.11 34.45 9.78
CA GLY A 766 -18.14 35.29 10.48
C GLY A 766 -18.16 35.08 11.99
N GLU A 767 -17.54 36.02 12.70
CA GLU A 767 -17.54 36.06 14.16
C GLU A 767 -17.97 37.44 14.65
N TYR A 768 -18.76 37.47 15.72
CA TYR A 768 -19.13 38.67 16.44
C TYR A 768 -18.77 38.51 17.91
N LYS A 769 -17.94 39.41 18.45
CA LYS A 769 -17.43 39.35 19.84
C LYS A 769 -16.88 37.95 20.22
N ARG A 770 -16.08 37.35 19.33
CA ARG A 770 -15.51 35.99 19.45
C ARG A 770 -16.54 34.84 19.49
N ALA A 771 -17.80 35.10 19.15
CA ALA A 771 -18.83 34.08 18.97
C ALA A 771 -19.15 33.92 17.48
N VAL A 772 -19.34 32.67 17.04
CA VAL A 772 -19.63 32.34 15.64
C VAL A 772 -21.01 32.85 15.23
N LEU A 773 -21.10 33.50 14.06
CA LEU A 773 -22.35 33.90 13.41
C LEU A 773 -22.85 32.79 12.47
N TRP A 774 -24.08 32.32 12.73
CA TRP A 774 -24.77 31.30 11.95
C TRP A 774 -25.87 31.93 11.10
N ARG A 775 -25.93 31.56 9.83
CA ARG A 775 -27.01 31.93 8.90
C ARG A 775 -27.67 30.67 8.36
N VAL A 776 -28.98 30.72 8.19
CA VAL A 776 -29.73 29.67 7.49
C VAL A 776 -30.05 30.17 6.08
N ASP A 777 -29.65 29.41 5.08
CA ASP A 777 -29.96 29.68 3.67
C ASP A 777 -30.98 28.65 3.16
N CYS A 778 -31.87 29.06 2.27
CA CYS A 778 -32.68 28.17 1.44
C CYS A 778 -32.27 28.34 -0.02
N ASP A 779 -32.43 27.29 -0.83
CA ASP A 779 -32.29 27.39 -2.27
C ASP A 779 -33.71 27.43 -2.85
N ASP A 780 -34.29 28.62 -2.99
CA ASP A 780 -35.58 28.76 -3.65
C ASP A 780 -35.43 28.40 -5.13
N GLN A 781 -36.13 27.35 -5.57
CA GLN A 781 -36.36 27.14 -6.99
C GLN A 781 -37.32 28.22 -7.49
N GLY A 782 -36.79 29.39 -7.86
CA GLY A 782 -37.54 30.38 -8.62
C GLY A 782 -37.25 31.85 -8.37
N SER A 783 -36.00 32.31 -8.49
CA SER A 783 -35.76 33.69 -8.92
C SER A 783 -34.36 33.88 -9.52
N ASN A 784 -34.33 34.09 -10.83
CA ASN A 784 -33.20 34.67 -11.54
C ASN A 784 -32.99 36.10 -11.04
N SER A 785 -31.93 36.36 -10.29
CA SER A 785 -31.39 37.71 -10.13
C SER A 785 -29.88 37.69 -9.96
N GLY A 786 -29.22 38.04 -11.07
CA GLY A 786 -27.92 38.68 -11.22
C GLY A 786 -26.95 38.74 -10.05
N ASP A 787 -25.83 38.07 -10.28
CA ASP A 787 -24.48 38.39 -9.80
C ASP A 787 -24.27 39.90 -9.56
N LEU A 788 -24.05 40.29 -8.30
CA LEU A 788 -23.50 41.58 -7.90
C LEU A 788 -22.43 41.36 -6.82
N GLY A 789 -21.19 41.24 -7.29
CA GLY A 789 -20.04 41.99 -6.81
C GLY A 789 -19.79 42.06 -5.31
N ASP A 790 -18.87 41.21 -4.87
CA ASP A 790 -18.01 41.44 -3.70
C ASP A 790 -17.36 42.83 -3.80
N HIS A 791 -17.70 43.74 -2.87
CA HIS A 791 -16.87 44.81 -2.27
C HIS A 791 -17.77 45.83 -1.53
N GLY A 792 -17.52 46.06 -0.22
CA GLY A 792 -17.83 47.35 0.43
C GLY A 792 -18.63 47.31 1.74
N GLU A 793 -17.91 47.49 2.85
CA GLU A 793 -18.27 48.19 4.10
C GLU A 793 -19.50 47.78 4.94
N VAL A 794 -19.19 47.32 6.17
CA VAL A 794 -20.13 47.17 7.29
C VAL A 794 -20.54 48.56 7.80
N GLY A 795 -21.76 49.00 7.49
CA GLY A 795 -22.42 50.15 8.10
C GLY A 795 -23.08 49.82 9.46
N PRO A 796 -23.34 50.82 10.33
CA PRO A 796 -23.68 50.58 11.73
C PRO A 796 -25.13 50.08 11.93
N VAL A 797 -25.26 49.22 12.94
CA VAL A 797 -26.50 48.64 13.46
C VAL A 797 -27.49 49.74 13.92
N PRO A 798 -28.78 49.73 13.52
CA PRO A 798 -29.77 50.60 14.14
C PRO A 798 -30.18 50.07 15.53
N PRO A 799 -30.49 50.94 16.50
CA PRO A 799 -30.81 50.50 17.85
C PRO A 799 -32.17 49.80 17.90
N THR A 800 -32.24 48.83 18.81
CA THR A 800 -33.42 48.11 19.30
C THR A 800 -34.64 49.01 19.46
N ARG A 801 -35.75 48.69 18.76
CA ARG A 801 -37.07 49.23 19.11
C ARG A 801 -37.59 48.48 20.32
N GLU A 802 -37.68 49.20 21.42
CA GLU A 802 -38.48 48.84 22.60
C GLU A 802 -39.95 48.73 22.19
N ILE A 803 -40.60 47.65 22.61
CA ILE A 803 -42.04 47.46 22.50
C ILE A 803 -42.64 48.05 23.77
N GLU A 804 -43.30 49.21 23.67
CA GLU A 804 -44.20 49.72 24.70
C GLU A 804 -45.66 49.35 24.40
N PRO A 805 -46.52 49.15 25.43
CA PRO A 805 -47.80 48.47 25.29
C PRO A 805 -49.03 49.39 25.32
N GLN A 806 -50.17 48.78 24.95
CA GLN A 806 -51.59 49.24 25.09
C GLN A 806 -52.07 50.26 24.05
N GLN A 807 -53.32 50.27 23.56
CA GLN A 807 -54.60 49.89 24.18
C GLN A 807 -55.73 49.76 23.12
N ASP A 808 -56.83 49.15 23.54
CA ASP A 808 -58.14 48.90 22.91
C ASP A 808 -58.67 49.85 21.81
N SER A 809 -59.40 49.29 20.84
CA SER A 809 -60.84 49.59 20.66
C SER A 809 -61.53 48.89 19.46
N THR A 810 -62.56 48.12 19.80
CA THR A 810 -63.91 48.05 19.19
C THR A 810 -64.15 47.52 17.75
N HIS A 811 -64.86 46.39 17.75
CA HIS A 811 -66.14 46.12 17.06
C HIS A 811 -66.25 46.02 15.52
N ALA A 812 -66.49 44.76 15.11
CA ALA A 812 -67.76 44.25 14.56
C ALA A 812 -68.11 44.40 13.06
N CYS A 813 -68.70 43.29 12.59
CA CYS A 813 -69.74 43.13 11.56
C CYS A 813 -69.34 42.87 10.09
N ASN A 814 -69.67 41.63 9.70
CA ASN A 814 -70.56 41.23 8.58
C ASN A 814 -70.09 41.23 7.12
N GLY A 815 -70.57 40.18 6.43
CA GLY A 815 -70.70 40.07 4.96
C GLY A 815 -69.94 38.85 4.42
N VAL A 816 -70.47 37.62 4.39
CA VAL A 816 -71.59 37.05 3.59
C VAL A 816 -71.38 37.15 2.06
N VAL A 817 -71.68 36.03 1.37
CA VAL A 817 -72.08 35.88 -0.05
C VAL A 817 -70.90 35.77 -1.04
N GLN A 818 -70.77 34.87 -2.04
CA GLN A 818 -71.58 33.86 -2.76
C GLN A 818 -70.58 32.88 -3.42
N GLY A 819 -70.86 31.58 -3.57
CA GLY A 819 -71.55 31.00 -4.75
C GLY A 819 -70.50 30.46 -5.75
N HIS A 820 -70.59 29.29 -6.38
CA HIS A 820 -71.70 28.41 -6.70
C HIS A 820 -71.16 27.02 -7.15
N GLN A 821 -71.96 25.98 -6.86
CA GLN A 821 -72.42 24.85 -7.72
C GLN A 821 -71.44 24.25 -8.76
N GLY A 822 -71.28 22.93 -8.93
CA GLY A 822 -72.20 21.82 -8.71
C GLY A 822 -72.49 21.09 -10.05
N HIS A 823 -72.59 19.76 -10.00
CA HIS A 823 -73.07 18.81 -11.04
C HIS A 823 -72.08 18.37 -12.13
N GLN A 824 -72.12 17.16 -12.70
CA GLN A 824 -72.77 15.86 -12.46
C GLN A 824 -72.11 14.85 -13.44
N VAL A 825 -71.95 13.59 -13.00
CA VAL A 825 -72.17 12.31 -13.71
C VAL A 825 -71.79 12.17 -15.20
N ALA A 826 -70.91 11.20 -15.53
CA ALA A 826 -71.14 10.10 -16.48
C ALA A 826 -69.89 9.21 -16.68
N SER A 827 -70.04 7.90 -16.43
CA SER A 827 -69.27 6.79 -17.05
C SER A 827 -69.91 6.45 -18.42
N PRO A 828 -69.37 5.61 -19.37
CA PRO A 828 -68.55 4.40 -19.17
C PRO A 828 -67.50 4.05 -20.28
N ASP A 829 -66.87 2.89 -20.08
CA ASP A 829 -66.29 1.93 -21.06
C ASP A 829 -65.01 2.21 -21.84
N GLY A 830 -64.12 1.19 -21.83
CA GLY A 830 -63.47 0.73 -23.06
C GLY A 830 -61.96 0.50 -23.04
N SER A 831 -61.52 -0.62 -22.43
CA SER A 831 -60.47 -1.55 -22.90
C SER A 831 -59.23 -1.06 -23.66
N ARG A 832 -58.02 -1.47 -23.21
CA ARG A 832 -57.09 -2.35 -23.97
C ARG A 832 -55.81 -2.65 -23.20
N ASP A 833 -55.67 -3.93 -22.87
CA ASP A 833 -54.51 -4.82 -22.89
C ASP A 833 -53.09 -4.24 -22.72
N TRP A 834 -52.50 -4.62 -21.59
CA TRP A 834 -51.06 -4.73 -21.38
C TRP A 834 -50.61 -6.14 -21.80
N VAL A 835 -49.60 -6.21 -22.67
CA VAL A 835 -48.86 -7.45 -22.93
C VAL A 835 -47.71 -7.54 -21.94
N GLU A 836 -47.70 -8.66 -21.21
CA GLU A 836 -46.68 -9.16 -20.29
C GLU A 836 -45.33 -9.41 -21.01
N VAL A 837 -44.22 -8.95 -20.41
CA VAL A 837 -43.23 -9.67 -19.57
C VAL A 837 -42.22 -10.46 -20.38
#